data_AF-A0A8S1HD68-F1
#
_entry.id   AF-A0A8S1HD68-F1
#
_cell.length_a   1.000
_cell.length_b   1.000
_cell.length_c   1.000
_cell.angle_alpha   90.00
_cell.angle_beta   90.00
_cell.angle_gamma   90.00
#
_symmetry.space_group_name_H-M   'P 1'
#
loop_
_entity.id
_entity.type
_entity.pdbx_description
1 polymer ?
#
loop_
_entity_poly.entity_id
_entity_poly.type
_entity_poly.pdbx_seq_one_letter_code
_entity_poly.pdbx_strand_id
1 'polypeptide(L)'
;MLVDGEDSAAAKVIVHNSRRLTSANMDKCAGGRSGGQLLRRDSASMGRLLSFFWSLTFLLLLEVREVNASPAGRDCAKRAVGYITSWGKQPFTDEQAKRLTHLVYAFFVMKPNGELHLESETARQRLTEIMKVARAHPHLKVLYAIGGWENSQYFSLLTADHPRRSILIKNMIQTMKEFGFDGIDIDWEYPVTGGAFEGTPADRKNYVHLMRELRNQLRELEEEQGRSDGYLISFAGAAGHWVLKPGYDLAQLVKYVDFVNVMSYDYFGAWASKWGAFTGPPAPLHFAMPKKFSGRMNVHATLKYYSCQLKATNKINMGVPFYGRFWHNVGDAVDPADDMWRTATATNTEGTKFEGGDVQWRDLASKFDVSQSKFHSGAKSPFIWLAANKTFVGYENKESLGHKVDYVVENNIGGVMIWAIDFDDDQLTLLKATTENGLCLSSKVSFNYKCSPINDQRWWTYDDGEDMAGMCGKSAPLYDGFYPVCDPDDPGHACCGKYGYCGSGPEFCSCPECVDYGADPSLILKEPIKPTQAITWYTSDAGDGKRGRCGREVPPLSGEAPTCNPDDPTAHCCSNGGYCGNTKEHCECVGCVDFSKQRDFKYKPLQWWTFGENPANVGRCGPDAPRLSTGKTPKCDPDSEAFCCSQSGYCGKGESYCTCLGCVDFKANPNYEY
;
A
#
# COMPACT_ATOMS: atom_id res chain seq x y z
N MET A 1 28.78 -36.97 9.75
CA MET A 1 28.20 -38.32 9.78
C MET A 1 26.71 -38.19 9.50
N LEU A 2 26.13 -39.17 8.81
CA LEU A 2 24.69 -39.25 8.53
C LEU A 2 23.94 -39.81 9.75
N VAL A 3 22.63 -39.55 9.84
CA VAL A 3 21.54 -40.55 9.76
C VAL A 3 20.20 -39.79 9.73
N ASP A 4 19.24 -40.33 8.98
CA ASP A 4 17.96 -39.75 8.61
C ASP A 4 16.85 -39.94 9.67
N GLY A 5 15.65 -39.40 9.43
CA GLY A 5 14.48 -39.65 10.30
C GLY A 5 13.23 -38.81 10.00
N GLU A 6 12.50 -39.14 8.92
CA GLU A 6 11.08 -38.78 8.79
C GLU A 6 10.21 -39.68 9.69
N ASP A 7 9.10 -39.18 10.24
CA ASP A 7 7.72 -39.50 9.78
C ASP A 7 6.69 -38.69 10.61
N SER A 8 5.41 -38.94 10.37
CA SER A 8 4.25 -38.11 10.66
C SER A 8 3.33 -38.70 11.75
N ALA A 9 2.56 -37.84 12.42
CA ALA A 9 1.46 -38.26 13.28
C ALA A 9 0.34 -37.19 13.31
N ALA A 10 -0.88 -37.58 12.90
CA ALA A 10 -2.02 -36.67 12.82
C ALA A 10 -2.82 -36.57 14.13
N ALA A 11 -3.12 -35.35 14.58
CA ALA A 11 -4.02 -35.10 15.70
C ALA A 11 -5.49 -35.00 15.23
N LYS A 12 -6.38 -35.81 15.81
CA LYS A 12 -7.81 -35.88 15.40
C LYS A 12 -8.65 -34.75 16.01
N VAL A 13 -9.62 -34.29 15.21
CA VAL A 13 -10.75 -33.46 15.66
C VAL A 13 -11.54 -34.17 16.76
N ILE A 14 -11.84 -33.46 17.85
CA ILE A 14 -12.82 -33.89 18.86
C ILE A 14 -14.12 -33.14 18.63
N VAL A 15 -15.18 -33.87 18.29
CA VAL A 15 -16.55 -33.35 18.22
C VAL A 15 -17.24 -33.61 19.57
N HIS A 16 -17.92 -32.59 20.10
CA HIS A 16 -18.93 -32.77 21.15
C HIS A 16 -20.24 -32.07 20.76
N ASN A 17 -21.36 -32.70 21.14
CA ASN A 17 -22.66 -32.48 20.51
C ASN A 17 -23.79 -32.68 21.54
N SER A 18 -24.52 -31.62 21.88
CA SER A 18 -25.50 -31.59 22.97
C SER A 18 -26.83 -30.89 22.60
N ARG A 19 -27.62 -31.60 21.78
CA ARG A 19 -29.10 -31.69 21.78
C ARG A 19 -29.97 -30.46 22.19
N ARG A 20 -30.66 -29.92 21.17
CA ARG A 20 -32.09 -29.54 21.08
C ARG A 20 -32.97 -29.50 22.35
N LEU A 21 -33.72 -28.38 22.47
CA LEU A 21 -35.18 -28.27 22.69
C LEU A 21 -35.67 -27.16 21.72
N THR A 22 -36.69 -27.23 20.84
CA THR A 22 -38.17 -27.36 20.99
C THR A 22 -38.80 -26.36 21.97
N SER A 23 -39.86 -25.58 21.68
CA SER A 23 -40.67 -25.24 20.47
C SER A 23 -41.68 -24.11 20.87
N ALA A 24 -42.60 -23.50 20.09
CA ALA A 24 -43.18 -23.68 18.75
C ALA A 24 -43.84 -22.35 18.25
N ASN A 25 -44.45 -22.35 17.04
CA ASN A 25 -45.39 -21.36 16.45
C ASN A 25 -44.84 -19.93 16.16
N MET A 26 -45.02 -19.29 14.99
CA MET A 26 -46.20 -19.01 14.15
C MET A 26 -47.23 -18.05 14.78
N ASP A 27 -47.33 -16.83 14.24
CA ASP A 27 -48.54 -16.45 13.48
C ASP A 27 -48.34 -15.25 12.51
N LYS A 28 -49.34 -14.98 11.65
CA LYS A 28 -49.37 -13.84 10.70
C LYS A 28 -50.70 -13.07 10.77
N CYS A 29 -50.66 -11.74 10.85
CA CYS A 29 -51.54 -10.75 10.17
C CYS A 29 -51.08 -9.32 10.60
N ALA A 30 -51.02 -8.24 9.82
CA ALA A 30 -51.57 -7.79 8.52
C ALA A 30 -52.67 -6.69 8.63
N GLY A 31 -52.33 -5.45 8.23
CA GLY A 31 -53.28 -4.45 7.73
C GLY A 31 -53.64 -3.27 8.66
N GLY A 32 -53.61 -2.04 8.11
CA GLY A 32 -54.17 -0.83 8.74
C GLY A 32 -53.43 0.47 8.38
N ARG A 33 -54.03 1.34 7.54
CA ARG A 33 -53.48 2.66 7.16
C ARG A 33 -54.49 3.79 7.41
N SER A 34 -54.06 4.83 8.13
CA SER A 34 -54.48 6.24 7.99
C SER A 34 -53.61 7.08 8.95
N GLY A 35 -53.33 8.38 8.72
CA GLY A 35 -53.74 9.25 7.62
C GLY A 35 -54.06 10.66 8.15
N GLY A 36 -53.10 11.58 8.13
CA GLY A 36 -53.29 12.96 8.63
C GLY A 36 -52.01 13.79 8.52
N GLN A 37 -52.12 15.06 8.13
CA GLN A 37 -51.00 15.95 7.81
C GLN A 37 -51.43 17.42 8.01
N LEU A 38 -50.44 18.33 8.12
CA LEU A 38 -50.52 19.80 7.97
C LEU A 38 -51.04 20.68 9.16
N LEU A 39 -50.13 21.58 9.60
CA LEU A 39 -50.34 23.02 9.87
C LEU A 39 -51.22 23.48 11.09
N ARG A 40 -51.08 24.71 11.62
CA ARG A 40 -49.94 25.65 11.90
C ARG A 40 -50.50 26.90 12.61
N ARG A 41 -49.72 27.57 13.50
CA ARG A 41 -49.86 28.99 13.94
C ARG A 41 -51.12 29.37 14.76
N ASP A 42 -51.22 30.50 15.46
CA ASP A 42 -50.27 31.44 16.14
C ASP A 42 -51.09 32.35 17.10
N SER A 43 -50.41 33.17 17.94
CA SER A 43 -50.91 34.44 18.54
C SER A 43 -51.90 34.35 19.75
N ALA A 44 -51.97 35.30 20.71
CA ALA A 44 -51.05 36.38 21.16
C ALA A 44 -51.54 37.06 22.47
N SER A 45 -50.81 38.10 22.94
CA SER A 45 -51.20 39.21 23.86
C SER A 45 -51.05 39.01 25.40
N MET A 46 -50.88 40.04 26.28
CA MET A 46 -50.30 41.41 26.19
C MET A 46 -50.24 42.11 27.59
N GLY A 47 -49.27 43.01 27.85
CA GLY A 47 -49.16 43.92 29.05
C GLY A 47 -48.09 43.48 30.08
N ARG A 48 -47.19 44.29 30.68
CA ARG A 48 -47.15 45.68 31.26
C ARG A 48 -47.88 45.81 32.62
N LEU A 49 -47.38 46.47 33.69
CA LEU A 49 -46.09 47.14 34.03
C LEU A 49 -46.05 47.46 35.56
N LEU A 50 -44.90 47.27 36.27
CA LEU A 50 -44.49 47.93 37.56
C LEU A 50 -45.39 47.70 38.83
N SER A 51 -45.01 47.90 40.11
CA SER A 51 -43.76 48.36 40.77
C SER A 51 -43.69 48.00 42.29
N PHE A 52 -42.46 47.86 42.83
CA PHE A 52 -41.98 48.20 44.21
C PHE A 52 -42.32 47.36 45.49
N PHE A 53 -41.33 46.54 45.90
CA PHE A 53 -40.59 46.53 47.20
C PHE A 53 -41.06 45.81 48.52
N TRP A 54 -40.04 45.31 49.26
CA TRP A 54 -39.97 44.66 50.60
C TRP A 54 -40.65 43.27 50.76
N SER A 55 -40.08 42.28 51.49
CA SER A 55 -38.72 42.09 52.07
C SER A 55 -38.46 40.62 52.53
N LEU A 56 -37.22 40.32 52.98
CA LEU A 56 -36.71 39.10 53.66
C LEU A 56 -36.40 37.80 52.85
N THR A 57 -35.11 37.67 52.52
CA THR A 57 -34.22 36.50 52.78
C THR A 57 -34.76 35.05 52.75
N PHE A 58 -34.20 34.26 51.83
CA PHE A 58 -33.45 33.05 52.21
C PHE A 58 -32.19 32.92 51.34
N LEU A 59 -31.12 32.30 51.86
CA LEU A 59 -29.86 32.14 51.12
C LEU A 59 -29.89 30.92 50.19
N LEU A 60 -29.39 31.09 48.97
CA LEU A 60 -28.64 30.03 48.28
C LEU A 60 -27.52 30.66 47.44
N LEU A 61 -26.27 30.37 47.79
CA LEU A 61 -25.10 30.83 47.02
C LEU A 61 -24.90 29.90 45.81
N LEU A 62 -25.50 30.28 44.68
CA LEU A 62 -25.03 29.85 43.37
C LEU A 62 -23.92 30.81 42.94
N GLU A 63 -22.67 30.44 43.27
CA GLU A 63 -21.52 30.99 42.52
C GLU A 63 -21.68 30.56 41.07
N VAL A 64 -22.05 31.50 40.20
CA VAL A 64 -21.85 31.35 38.76
C VAL A 64 -20.35 31.41 38.54
N ARG A 65 -19.69 30.24 38.59
CA ARG A 65 -18.35 30.09 38.02
C ARG A 65 -18.46 30.50 36.56
N GLU A 66 -17.79 31.59 36.21
CA GLU A 66 -17.55 31.92 34.81
C GLU A 66 -16.89 30.70 34.16
N VAL A 67 -17.52 30.17 33.11
CA VAL A 67 -16.90 29.13 32.29
C VAL A 67 -15.73 29.80 31.60
N ASN A 68 -14.50 29.49 32.05
CA ASN A 68 -13.27 30.11 31.56
C ASN A 68 -13.29 30.20 30.02
N ALA A 69 -13.30 31.43 29.51
CA ALA A 69 -13.16 31.66 28.09
C ALA A 69 -11.80 31.10 27.64
N SER A 70 -11.80 30.22 26.65
CA SER A 70 -10.57 29.61 26.16
C SER A 70 -9.65 30.70 25.59
N PRO A 71 -8.38 30.81 26.03
CA PRO A 71 -7.47 31.84 25.56
C PRO A 71 -7.17 31.67 24.07
N ALA A 72 -6.97 32.80 23.38
CA ALA A 72 -7.01 32.87 21.93
C ALA A 72 -5.99 31.95 21.22
N GLY A 73 -6.46 31.21 20.22
CA GLY A 73 -5.61 30.35 19.39
C GLY A 73 -6.41 29.64 18.29
N ARG A 74 -7.02 28.50 18.63
CA ARG A 74 -7.65 27.57 17.68
C ARG A 74 -8.91 26.92 18.25
N ASP A 75 -10.07 27.35 17.78
CA ASP A 75 -11.35 26.66 18.02
C ASP A 75 -11.61 25.63 16.93
N CYS A 76 -10.84 24.53 16.93
CA CYS A 76 -11.00 23.45 15.98
C CYS A 76 -10.47 22.11 16.52
N ALA A 77 -11.11 21.00 16.15
CA ALA A 77 -10.75 19.65 16.60
C ALA A 77 -9.49 19.05 15.91
N LYS A 78 -8.71 19.88 15.18
CA LYS A 78 -7.55 19.45 14.38
C LYS A 78 -6.28 19.61 15.20
N ARG A 79 -5.55 18.51 15.38
CA ARG A 79 -4.36 18.47 16.24
C ARG A 79 -3.12 18.96 15.47
N ALA A 80 -2.27 19.70 16.16
CA ALA A 80 -0.89 19.97 15.75
C ALA A 80 0.03 19.42 16.85
N VAL A 81 0.80 18.38 16.49
CA VAL A 81 1.64 17.60 17.40
C VAL A 81 3.10 17.84 17.03
N GLY A 82 3.86 18.51 17.88
CA GLY A 82 5.28 18.76 17.64
C GLY A 82 6.15 17.77 18.38
N TYR A 83 7.02 17.03 17.68
CA TYR A 83 8.12 16.32 18.33
C TYR A 83 9.27 17.31 18.57
N ILE A 84 9.89 17.24 19.75
CA ILE A 84 11.08 18.03 20.12
C ILE A 84 12.18 17.08 20.62
N THR A 85 13.38 17.20 20.06
CA THR A 85 14.47 16.25 20.34
C THR A 85 15.14 16.49 21.69
N SER A 86 15.64 15.45 22.35
CA SER A 86 16.36 15.52 23.63
C SER A 86 17.82 15.99 23.49
N TRP A 87 18.42 15.80 22.31
CA TRP A 87 19.77 16.24 21.93
C TRP A 87 19.79 17.63 21.26
N GLY A 88 18.63 18.18 20.92
CA GLY A 88 18.49 19.48 20.27
C GLY A 88 19.04 20.65 21.09
N LYS A 89 19.58 21.66 20.40
CA LYS A 89 20.20 22.84 21.04
C LYS A 89 19.26 24.05 21.13
N GLN A 90 18.24 24.12 20.28
CA GLN A 90 17.35 25.29 20.23
C GLN A 90 16.32 25.25 21.37
N PRO A 91 16.07 26.38 22.07
CA PRO A 91 15.09 26.41 23.15
C PRO A 91 13.67 26.19 22.62
N PHE A 92 12.79 25.61 23.44
CA PHE A 92 11.35 25.67 23.19
C PHE A 92 10.82 27.05 23.61
N THR A 93 9.91 27.62 22.83
CA THR A 93 9.49 29.02 22.95
C THR A 93 7.97 29.17 23.08
N ASP A 94 7.53 30.27 23.69
CA ASP A 94 6.11 30.62 23.79
C ASP A 94 5.39 30.67 22.43
N GLU A 95 6.07 31.11 21.37
CA GLU A 95 5.48 31.16 20.02
C GLU A 95 5.31 29.77 19.39
N GLN A 96 6.14 28.79 19.75
CA GLN A 96 5.89 27.39 19.40
C GLN A 96 4.74 26.81 20.25
N ALA A 97 4.74 27.07 21.56
CA ALA A 97 3.72 26.57 22.49
C ALA A 97 2.29 27.06 22.16
N LYS A 98 2.12 28.31 21.71
CA LYS A 98 0.84 28.87 21.24
C LYS A 98 0.29 28.20 19.97
N ARG A 99 1.14 27.54 19.18
CA ARG A 99 0.79 26.99 17.84
C ARG A 99 0.49 25.50 17.87
N LEU A 100 1.12 24.79 18.80
CA LEU A 100 0.91 23.38 19.03
C LEU A 100 -0.30 23.14 19.93
N THR A 101 -0.95 21.99 19.74
CA THR A 101 -1.96 21.46 20.66
C THR A 101 -1.37 20.35 21.53
N HIS A 102 -0.35 19.66 21.02
CA HIS A 102 0.39 18.63 21.72
C HIS A 102 1.88 18.80 21.46
N LEU A 103 2.70 18.51 22.47
CA LEU A 103 4.15 18.41 22.38
C LEU A 103 4.57 16.99 22.76
N VAL A 104 5.50 16.38 22.02
CA VAL A 104 6.07 15.07 22.32
C VAL A 104 7.57 15.22 22.53
N TYR A 105 8.04 14.94 23.75
CA TYR A 105 9.47 14.95 24.07
C TYR A 105 10.11 13.64 23.63
N ALA A 106 11.03 13.70 22.67
CA ALA A 106 11.66 12.53 22.02
C ALA A 106 13.17 12.47 22.33
N PHE A 107 13.72 11.48 23.02
CA PHE A 107 13.09 10.28 23.58
C PHE A 107 13.56 10.00 25.01
N PHE A 108 12.82 9.17 25.74
CA PHE A 108 13.32 8.45 26.90
C PHE A 108 13.92 7.11 26.46
N VAL A 109 15.13 6.83 26.94
CA VAL A 109 15.91 5.63 26.60
C VAL A 109 15.43 4.45 27.45
N MET A 110 15.18 3.32 26.79
CA MET A 110 14.68 2.10 27.41
C MET A 110 15.84 1.14 27.73
N LYS A 111 15.80 0.52 28.91
CA LYS A 111 16.77 -0.50 29.37
C LYS A 111 16.16 -1.91 29.30
N PRO A 112 16.97 -2.99 29.26
CA PRO A 112 16.46 -4.38 29.17
C PRO A 112 15.68 -4.86 30.40
N ASN A 113 15.76 -4.14 31.53
CA ASN A 113 14.93 -4.34 32.73
C ASN A 113 13.57 -3.59 32.65
N GLY A 114 13.29 -2.89 31.55
CA GLY A 114 12.09 -2.05 31.35
C GLY A 114 12.17 -0.69 32.04
N GLU A 115 13.30 -0.30 32.62
CA GLU A 115 13.53 1.03 33.19
C GLU A 115 13.65 2.07 32.06
N LEU A 116 13.06 3.25 32.28
CA LEU A 116 13.10 4.38 31.34
C LEU A 116 13.94 5.50 31.95
N HIS A 117 14.79 6.14 31.14
CA HIS A 117 15.69 7.19 31.63
C HIS A 117 16.02 8.23 30.56
N LEU A 118 16.54 9.37 31.00
CA LEU A 118 17.12 10.39 30.13
C LEU A 118 18.59 10.04 29.87
N GLU A 119 19.03 10.17 28.62
CA GLU A 119 20.37 9.82 28.16
C GLU A 119 21.49 10.62 28.85
N SER A 120 21.22 11.87 29.21
CA SER A 120 22.21 12.77 29.81
C SER A 120 21.59 13.82 30.75
N GLU A 121 22.43 14.44 31.57
CA GLU A 121 22.02 15.59 32.38
C GLU A 121 21.63 16.80 31.50
N THR A 122 22.25 16.95 30.32
CA THR A 122 21.86 17.96 29.33
C THR A 122 20.42 17.74 28.85
N ALA A 123 20.01 16.49 28.62
CA ALA A 123 18.63 16.15 28.30
C ALA A 123 17.66 16.44 29.47
N ARG A 124 18.08 16.21 30.73
CA ARG A 124 17.30 16.59 31.92
C ARG A 124 17.12 18.10 32.05
N GLN A 125 18.16 18.88 31.81
CA GLN A 125 18.10 20.35 31.81
C GLN A 125 17.20 20.86 30.68
N ARG A 126 17.33 20.29 29.47
CA ARG A 126 16.47 20.59 28.31
C ARG A 126 15.00 20.30 28.61
N LEU A 127 14.67 19.12 29.14
CA LEU A 127 13.31 18.78 29.54
C LEU A 127 12.76 19.73 30.61
N THR A 128 13.60 20.15 31.57
CA THR A 128 13.20 21.08 32.64
C THR A 128 12.76 22.44 32.07
N GLU A 129 13.52 23.00 31.14
CA GLU A 129 13.17 24.27 30.48
C GLU A 129 11.98 24.11 29.51
N ILE A 130 11.85 22.97 28.82
CA ILE A 130 10.66 22.66 27.99
C ILE A 130 9.39 22.62 28.86
N MET A 131 9.41 21.89 29.97
CA MET A 131 8.24 21.77 30.87
C MET A 131 7.92 23.09 31.57
N LYS A 132 8.92 23.94 31.85
CA LYS A 132 8.74 25.30 32.37
C LYS A 132 7.98 26.19 31.39
N VAL A 133 8.30 26.14 30.10
CA VAL A 133 7.51 26.84 29.05
C VAL A 133 6.13 26.21 28.91
N ALA A 134 6.02 24.89 28.77
CA ALA A 134 4.73 24.22 28.57
C ALA A 134 3.72 24.50 29.71
N ARG A 135 4.18 24.59 30.97
CA ARG A 135 3.33 24.95 32.13
C ARG A 135 2.76 26.37 32.08
N ALA A 136 3.30 27.27 31.24
CA ALA A 136 2.71 28.59 30.98
C ALA A 136 1.62 28.57 29.90
N HIS A 137 1.46 27.45 29.18
CA HIS A 137 0.54 27.27 28.05
C HIS A 137 -0.44 26.11 28.33
N PRO A 138 -1.44 26.29 29.22
CA PRO A 138 -2.27 25.18 29.75
C PRO A 138 -3.17 24.48 28.72
N HIS A 139 -3.24 24.97 27.48
CA HIS A 139 -3.87 24.29 26.35
C HIS A 139 -2.99 23.19 25.73
N LEU A 140 -1.67 23.25 25.95
CA LEU A 140 -0.67 22.36 25.36
C LEU A 140 -0.56 21.07 26.19
N LYS A 141 -1.04 19.94 25.66
CA LYS A 141 -0.84 18.64 26.31
C LYS A 141 0.56 18.10 26.00
N VAL A 142 1.33 17.73 27.02
CA VAL A 142 2.72 17.24 26.83
C VAL A 142 2.82 15.75 27.06
N LEU A 143 3.26 15.01 26.04
CA LEU A 143 3.61 13.60 26.12
C LEU A 143 5.14 13.45 26.08
N TYR A 144 5.63 12.26 26.43
CA TYR A 144 6.99 11.83 26.12
C TYR A 144 6.93 10.56 25.28
N ALA A 145 7.88 10.42 24.35
CA ALA A 145 8.03 9.23 23.53
C ALA A 145 9.08 8.29 24.12
N ILE A 146 8.83 6.99 24.00
CA ILE A 146 9.83 5.93 24.19
C ILE A 146 10.06 5.19 22.88
N GLY A 147 11.27 4.68 22.69
CA GLY A 147 11.69 4.09 21.43
C GLY A 147 12.25 5.14 20.46
N GLY A 148 11.81 5.08 19.21
CA GLY A 148 12.50 5.64 18.05
C GLY A 148 13.58 4.68 17.53
N TRP A 149 14.09 4.99 16.35
CA TRP A 149 15.00 4.18 15.53
C TRP A 149 16.07 3.41 16.33
N GLU A 150 16.98 4.11 17.01
CA GLU A 150 18.13 3.51 17.73
C GLU A 150 17.81 3.01 19.17
N ASN A 151 16.54 3.08 19.60
CA ASN A 151 16.11 2.83 21.00
C ASN A 151 14.93 1.82 21.08
N SER A 152 14.64 1.13 19.98
CA SER A 152 13.55 0.15 19.88
C SER A 152 13.93 -1.28 20.30
N GLN A 153 15.20 -1.57 20.61
CA GLN A 153 15.76 -2.92 20.75
C GLN A 153 15.14 -3.80 21.85
N TYR A 154 14.46 -3.22 22.83
CA TYR A 154 13.87 -3.98 23.95
C TYR A 154 12.35 -4.15 23.87
N PHE A 155 11.65 -3.62 22.85
CA PHE A 155 10.20 -3.79 22.75
C PHE A 155 9.78 -5.26 22.57
N SER A 156 10.39 -6.03 21.65
CA SER A 156 10.03 -7.44 21.45
C SER A 156 10.27 -8.27 22.73
N LEU A 157 11.37 -8.00 23.45
CA LEU A 157 11.70 -8.64 24.73
C LEU A 157 10.67 -8.29 25.82
N LEU A 158 10.40 -7.00 26.03
CA LEU A 158 9.58 -6.51 27.14
C LEU A 158 8.08 -6.67 26.89
N THR A 159 7.66 -6.85 25.63
CA THR A 159 6.25 -7.11 25.29
C THR A 159 5.90 -8.60 25.23
N ALA A 160 6.89 -9.50 25.21
CA ALA A 160 6.73 -10.94 25.02
C ALA A 160 5.71 -11.63 25.95
N ASP A 161 5.62 -11.22 27.22
CA ASP A 161 4.71 -11.80 28.21
C ASP A 161 4.13 -10.76 29.17
N HIS A 162 3.10 -11.16 29.92
CA HIS A 162 2.39 -10.27 30.84
C HIS A 162 3.28 -9.76 31.99
N PRO A 163 4.07 -10.59 32.70
CA PRO A 163 5.05 -10.11 33.68
C PRO A 163 5.98 -9.01 33.15
N ARG A 164 6.59 -9.18 31.96
CA ARG A 164 7.48 -8.16 31.38
C ARG A 164 6.73 -6.89 30.97
N ARG A 165 5.53 -7.02 30.40
CA ARG A 165 4.67 -5.86 30.09
C ARG A 165 4.26 -5.10 31.35
N SER A 166 3.89 -5.79 32.43
CA SER A 166 3.57 -5.15 33.71
C SER A 166 4.73 -4.31 34.26
N ILE A 167 5.98 -4.78 34.12
CA ILE A 167 7.18 -4.04 34.54
C ILE A 167 7.36 -2.77 33.68
N LEU A 168 7.31 -2.91 32.35
CA LEU A 168 7.46 -1.79 31.43
C LEU A 168 6.34 -0.74 31.62
N ILE A 169 5.08 -1.17 31.69
CA ILE A 169 3.92 -0.27 31.91
C ILE A 169 4.03 0.47 33.24
N LYS A 170 4.44 -0.21 34.32
CA LYS A 170 4.66 0.44 35.62
C LYS A 170 5.72 1.54 35.51
N ASN A 171 6.82 1.28 34.80
CA ASN A 171 7.89 2.26 34.63
C ASN A 171 7.50 3.41 33.71
N MET A 172 6.66 3.17 32.69
CA MET A 172 6.01 4.23 31.90
C MET A 172 5.18 5.15 32.80
N ILE A 173 4.24 4.59 33.57
CA ILE A 173 3.35 5.36 34.45
C ILE A 173 4.14 6.11 35.55
N GLN A 174 5.23 5.52 36.05
CA GLN A 174 6.14 6.19 36.98
C GLN A 174 6.85 7.40 36.33
N THR A 175 7.37 7.24 35.11
CA THR A 175 8.03 8.32 34.35
C THR A 175 7.04 9.46 34.03
N MET A 176 5.83 9.10 33.59
CA MET A 176 4.73 10.04 33.34
C MET A 176 4.41 10.89 34.59
N LYS A 177 4.32 10.24 35.77
CA LYS A 177 4.11 10.90 37.06
C LYS A 177 5.29 11.77 37.51
N GLU A 178 6.53 11.31 37.33
CA GLU A 178 7.75 11.98 37.82
C GLU A 178 7.95 13.37 37.17
N PHE A 179 7.80 13.45 35.84
CA PHE A 179 8.03 14.70 35.10
C PHE A 179 6.75 15.54 34.91
N GLY A 180 5.58 14.92 35.14
CA GLY A 180 4.27 15.57 35.02
C GLY A 180 3.77 15.67 33.59
N PHE A 181 3.84 14.56 32.84
CA PHE A 181 3.30 14.47 31.48
C PHE A 181 1.79 14.16 31.48
N ASP A 182 1.09 14.61 30.44
CA ASP A 182 -0.31 14.31 30.15
C ASP A 182 -0.51 12.97 29.43
N GLY A 183 0.56 12.29 29.00
CA GLY A 183 0.45 11.02 28.32
C GLY A 183 1.76 10.43 27.83
N ILE A 184 1.65 9.33 27.10
CA ILE A 184 2.75 8.47 26.64
C ILE A 184 2.61 8.26 25.13
N ASP A 185 3.68 8.48 24.38
CA ASP A 185 3.79 8.10 22.98
C ASP A 185 4.70 6.88 22.82
N ILE A 186 4.29 5.92 22.00
CA ILE A 186 5.07 4.69 21.74
C ILE A 186 5.60 4.73 20.31
N ASP A 187 6.92 4.75 20.16
CA ASP A 187 7.60 4.76 18.87
C ASP A 187 8.42 3.47 18.70
N TRP A 188 7.74 2.39 18.31
CA TRP A 188 8.40 1.11 18.06
C TRP A 188 8.78 1.02 16.58
N GLU A 189 10.09 1.04 16.30
CA GLU A 189 10.65 0.96 14.95
C GLU A 189 11.43 -0.35 14.71
N TYR A 190 10.82 -1.42 14.17
CA TYR A 190 9.38 -1.67 13.93
C TYR A 190 8.97 -3.07 14.41
N PRO A 191 7.72 -3.29 14.84
CA PRO A 191 7.22 -4.62 15.19
C PRO A 191 7.32 -5.59 14.00
N VAL A 192 7.71 -6.85 14.26
CA VAL A 192 7.85 -7.94 13.27
C VAL A 192 8.98 -7.73 12.26
N THR A 193 8.97 -6.67 11.45
CA THR A 193 9.97 -6.48 10.38
C THR A 193 11.31 -6.00 10.88
N GLY A 194 11.35 -5.42 12.08
CA GLY A 194 12.52 -4.70 12.58
C GLY A 194 12.71 -3.33 11.94
N GLY A 195 13.72 -2.63 12.46
CA GLY A 195 14.23 -1.33 12.02
C GLY A 195 15.76 -1.34 12.13
N ALA A 196 16.34 -0.55 13.04
CA ALA A 196 17.73 -0.73 13.47
C ALA A 196 17.99 -2.07 14.18
N PHE A 197 16.93 -2.71 14.70
CA PHE A 197 16.95 -4.00 15.40
C PHE A 197 15.88 -4.95 14.85
N GLU A 198 16.14 -6.26 14.88
CA GLU A 198 15.22 -7.28 14.38
C GLU A 198 13.93 -7.40 15.23
N GLY A 199 12.81 -7.67 14.57
CA GLY A 199 11.52 -7.98 15.20
C GLY A 199 11.19 -9.48 15.18
N THR A 200 10.06 -9.85 15.79
CA THR A 200 9.52 -11.22 15.77
C THR A 200 8.07 -11.27 15.32
N PRO A 201 7.57 -12.34 14.68
CA PRO A 201 6.15 -12.48 14.31
C PRO A 201 5.15 -12.37 15.48
N ALA A 202 5.59 -12.57 16.73
CA ALA A 202 4.74 -12.39 17.90
C ALA A 202 4.46 -10.91 18.24
N ASP A 203 5.35 -10.01 17.81
CA ASP A 203 5.34 -8.58 18.15
C ASP A 203 4.01 -7.91 17.79
N ARG A 204 3.46 -8.22 16.61
CA ARG A 204 2.15 -7.71 16.14
C ARG A 204 1.04 -7.88 17.17
N LYS A 205 1.00 -9.04 17.84
CA LYS A 205 0.01 -9.37 18.89
C LYS A 205 0.42 -8.79 20.24
N ASN A 206 1.70 -8.85 20.56
CA ASN A 206 2.24 -8.34 21.83
C ASN A 206 2.10 -6.81 21.95
N TYR A 207 2.17 -6.09 20.84
CA TYR A 207 1.95 -4.64 20.78
C TYR A 207 0.50 -4.25 21.12
N VAL A 208 -0.48 -5.01 20.61
CA VAL A 208 -1.90 -4.86 21.00
C VAL A 208 -2.11 -5.16 22.49
N HIS A 209 -1.40 -6.16 23.03
CA HIS A 209 -1.44 -6.47 24.46
C HIS A 209 -0.83 -5.35 25.32
N LEU A 210 0.32 -4.78 24.93
CA LEU A 210 0.92 -3.61 25.58
C LEU A 210 -0.05 -2.43 25.60
N MET A 211 -0.60 -2.04 24.45
CA MET A 211 -1.51 -0.89 24.34
C MET A 211 -2.79 -1.05 25.18
N ARG A 212 -3.37 -2.25 25.20
CA ARG A 212 -4.53 -2.57 26.04
C ARG A 212 -4.19 -2.50 27.53
N GLU A 213 -3.10 -3.13 27.94
CA GLU A 213 -2.71 -3.23 29.35
C GLU A 213 -2.25 -1.87 29.91
N LEU A 214 -1.61 -1.03 29.08
CA LEU A 214 -1.30 0.36 29.38
C LEU A 214 -2.57 1.21 29.54
N ARG A 215 -3.53 1.11 28.61
CA ARG A 215 -4.78 1.87 28.71
C ARG A 215 -5.58 1.50 29.97
N ASN A 216 -5.63 0.23 30.34
CA ASN A 216 -6.32 -0.19 31.56
C ASN A 216 -5.71 0.46 32.81
N GLN A 217 -4.39 0.35 33.00
CA GLN A 217 -3.72 0.94 34.16
C GLN A 217 -3.78 2.48 34.18
N LEU A 218 -3.88 3.14 33.02
CA LEU A 218 -4.14 4.59 32.97
C LEU A 218 -5.58 4.95 33.37
N ARG A 219 -6.59 4.14 33.02
CA ARG A 219 -7.97 4.36 33.51
C ARG A 219 -8.08 4.13 35.02
N GLU A 220 -7.46 3.07 35.53
CA GLU A 220 -7.37 2.80 36.98
C GLU A 220 -6.74 4.00 37.71
N LEU A 221 -5.66 4.58 37.15
CA LEU A 221 -5.02 5.78 37.69
C LEU A 221 -5.87 7.06 37.60
N GLU A 222 -6.63 7.25 36.52
CA GLU A 222 -7.56 8.38 36.37
C GLU A 222 -8.65 8.33 37.44
N GLU A 223 -9.19 7.13 37.71
CA GLU A 223 -10.17 6.88 38.77
C GLU A 223 -9.58 7.10 40.17
N GLU A 224 -8.36 6.58 40.45
CA GLU A 224 -7.63 6.83 41.71
C GLU A 224 -7.42 8.33 42.00
N GLN A 225 -7.18 9.13 40.96
CA GLN A 225 -6.92 10.56 41.07
C GLN A 225 -8.19 11.44 41.01
N GLY A 226 -9.33 10.89 40.61
CA GLY A 226 -10.51 11.68 40.24
C GLY A 226 -10.26 12.61 39.04
N ARG A 227 -9.35 12.24 38.13
CA ARG A 227 -8.87 13.09 37.03
C ARG A 227 -9.88 13.06 35.87
N SER A 228 -10.52 14.20 35.57
CA SER A 228 -11.49 14.34 34.47
C SER A 228 -10.86 14.27 33.07
N ASP A 229 -9.66 14.83 32.93
CA ASP A 229 -8.90 14.86 31.68
C ASP A 229 -8.11 13.56 31.54
N GLY A 230 -8.64 12.55 30.83
CA GLY A 230 -7.95 11.27 30.66
C GLY A 230 -6.50 11.40 30.17
N TYR A 231 -5.62 10.50 30.62
CA TYR A 231 -4.24 10.44 30.17
C TYR A 231 -4.18 10.00 28.71
N LEU A 232 -3.32 10.65 27.92
CA LEU A 232 -3.21 10.39 26.49
C LEU A 232 -2.30 9.17 26.21
N ILE A 233 -2.68 8.37 25.21
CA ILE A 233 -1.78 7.43 24.57
C ILE A 233 -1.77 7.71 23.06
N SER A 234 -0.59 7.86 22.46
CA SER A 234 -0.41 7.83 21.01
C SER A 234 0.65 6.81 20.61
N PHE A 235 0.78 6.57 19.30
CA PHE A 235 1.93 5.86 18.76
C PHE A 235 2.41 6.46 17.45
N ALA A 236 3.72 6.44 17.25
CA ALA A 236 4.34 6.69 15.96
C ALA A 236 4.26 5.42 15.09
N GLY A 237 3.92 5.59 13.81
CA GLY A 237 3.62 4.48 12.90
C GLY A 237 4.17 4.69 11.50
N ALA A 238 4.77 3.63 10.94
CA ALA A 238 5.56 3.67 9.71
C ALA A 238 4.82 4.20 8.47
N ALA A 239 5.57 4.76 7.51
CA ALA A 239 5.07 5.09 6.17
C ALA A 239 4.68 3.86 5.35
N GLY A 240 5.55 2.84 5.34
CA GLY A 240 5.57 1.79 4.33
C GLY A 240 4.56 0.67 4.55
N HIS A 241 3.77 0.34 3.53
CA HIS A 241 2.80 -0.76 3.59
C HIS A 241 3.44 -2.12 3.95
N TRP A 242 4.69 -2.34 3.50
CA TRP A 242 5.47 -3.55 3.79
C TRP A 242 5.86 -3.70 5.28
N VAL A 243 5.92 -2.60 6.04
CA VAL A 243 6.06 -2.61 7.51
C VAL A 243 4.67 -2.71 8.16
N LEU A 244 3.69 -1.95 7.67
CA LEU A 244 2.37 -1.84 8.28
C LEU A 244 1.55 -3.14 8.24
N LYS A 245 1.53 -3.85 7.10
CA LYS A 245 0.76 -5.09 6.91
C LYS A 245 1.19 -6.21 7.89
N PRO A 246 2.49 -6.54 8.04
CA PRO A 246 2.94 -7.51 9.05
C PRO A 246 3.01 -6.94 10.48
N GLY A 247 3.54 -5.73 10.69
CA GLY A 247 3.86 -5.22 12.03
C GLY A 247 2.66 -4.81 12.87
N TYR A 248 1.59 -4.29 12.25
CA TYR A 248 0.54 -3.57 12.97
C TYR A 248 -0.83 -4.25 12.83
N ASP A 249 -1.58 -4.33 13.93
CA ASP A 249 -3.03 -4.58 13.93
C ASP A 249 -3.77 -3.28 14.27
N LEU A 250 -3.80 -2.38 13.29
CA LEU A 250 -4.38 -1.04 13.41
C LEU A 250 -5.82 -1.05 13.94
N ALA A 251 -6.62 -2.04 13.54
CA ALA A 251 -8.01 -2.19 13.95
C ALA A 251 -8.18 -2.59 15.43
N GLN A 252 -7.14 -3.14 16.08
CA GLN A 252 -7.12 -3.34 17.54
C GLN A 252 -6.43 -2.20 18.27
N LEU A 253 -5.29 -1.70 17.76
CA LEU A 253 -4.51 -0.62 18.38
C LEU A 253 -5.34 0.66 18.59
N VAL A 254 -6.17 1.04 17.61
CA VAL A 254 -7.02 2.24 17.61
C VAL A 254 -8.06 2.30 18.75
N LYS A 255 -8.34 1.16 19.40
CA LYS A 255 -9.25 1.05 20.54
C LYS A 255 -8.66 1.59 21.83
N TYR A 256 -7.32 1.62 21.92
CA TYR A 256 -6.60 1.92 23.15
C TYR A 256 -5.85 3.26 23.11
N VAL A 257 -5.47 3.73 21.92
CA VAL A 257 -4.83 5.04 21.72
C VAL A 257 -5.83 6.14 21.35
N ASP A 258 -5.52 7.37 21.72
CA ASP A 258 -6.33 8.56 21.38
C ASP A 258 -6.10 8.97 19.93
N PHE A 259 -4.85 8.90 19.46
CA PHE A 259 -4.47 9.17 18.07
C PHE A 259 -3.20 8.44 17.64
N VAL A 260 -2.92 8.49 16.32
CA VAL A 260 -1.74 7.90 15.67
C VAL A 260 -0.93 8.98 14.97
N ASN A 261 0.36 9.01 15.24
CA ASN A 261 1.35 9.87 14.61
C ASN A 261 1.95 9.13 13.41
N VAL A 262 1.35 9.29 12.21
CA VAL A 262 1.83 8.56 11.03
C VAL A 262 3.09 9.24 10.51
N MET A 263 4.23 8.54 10.58
CA MET A 263 5.53 8.96 10.06
C MET A 263 5.53 8.89 8.53
N SER A 264 4.73 9.75 7.90
CA SER A 264 4.53 9.81 6.44
C SER A 264 5.64 10.66 5.79
N TYR A 265 6.87 10.22 6.04
CA TYR A 265 8.12 10.77 5.52
C TYR A 265 9.15 9.63 5.37
N ASP A 266 10.37 9.97 4.96
CA ASP A 266 11.44 9.03 4.62
C ASP A 266 11.07 7.94 3.60
N TYR A 267 10.23 8.31 2.62
CA TYR A 267 10.00 7.47 1.44
C TYR A 267 11.25 7.35 0.53
N PHE A 268 12.16 8.34 0.58
CA PHE A 268 13.37 8.42 -0.24
C PHE A 268 14.56 8.93 0.56
N GLY A 269 15.73 8.34 0.34
CA GLY A 269 17.00 8.76 0.94
C GLY A 269 18.21 7.97 0.38
N ALA A 270 19.41 8.27 0.87
CA ALA A 270 20.67 7.71 0.39
C ALA A 270 21.01 6.33 1.00
N TRP A 271 20.06 5.40 0.94
CA TRP A 271 20.17 4.03 1.46
C TRP A 271 19.92 2.98 0.38
N ALA A 272 20.38 1.75 0.64
CA ALA A 272 20.11 0.62 -0.24
C ALA A 272 18.62 0.27 -0.28
N SER A 273 18.14 -0.10 -1.47
CA SER A 273 16.82 -0.72 -1.68
C SER A 273 16.91 -1.70 -2.86
N LYS A 274 15.94 -2.61 -3.00
CA LYS A 274 15.86 -3.48 -4.18
C LYS A 274 15.68 -2.72 -5.51
N TRP A 275 15.31 -1.45 -5.43
CA TRP A 275 15.18 -0.54 -6.57
C TRP A 275 16.42 0.34 -6.80
N GLY A 276 17.48 0.18 -5.99
CA GLY A 276 18.58 1.14 -5.90
C GLY A 276 18.21 2.37 -5.07
N ALA A 277 19.12 3.35 -5.01
CA ALA A 277 18.90 4.62 -4.32
C ALA A 277 18.39 5.68 -5.31
N PHE A 278 17.07 5.73 -5.51
CA PHE A 278 16.45 6.83 -6.26
C PHE A 278 16.38 8.11 -5.43
N THR A 279 16.65 9.25 -6.06
CA THR A 279 16.41 10.57 -5.48
C THR A 279 14.92 10.85 -5.32
N GLY A 280 14.58 11.70 -4.36
CA GLY A 280 13.21 12.15 -4.14
C GLY A 280 13.08 13.07 -2.92
N PRO A 281 11.92 13.70 -2.72
CA PRO A 281 11.60 14.39 -1.48
C PRO A 281 11.37 13.37 -0.35
N PRO A 282 11.58 13.73 0.93
CA PRO A 282 11.33 12.83 2.05
C PRO A 282 9.85 12.45 2.16
N ALA A 283 8.92 13.32 1.75
CA ALA A 283 7.47 13.15 1.93
C ALA A 283 6.63 13.63 0.73
N PRO A 284 6.71 13.01 -0.46
CA PRO A 284 5.85 13.38 -1.60
C PRO A 284 4.38 13.14 -1.25
N LEU A 285 3.51 14.12 -1.52
CA LEU A 285 2.10 14.05 -1.16
C LEU A 285 1.33 13.02 -1.98
N HIS A 286 1.63 12.92 -3.28
CA HIS A 286 0.95 12.03 -4.23
C HIS A 286 1.95 11.18 -5.02
N PHE A 287 1.44 10.13 -5.66
CA PHE A 287 2.17 9.38 -6.66
C PHE A 287 2.48 10.26 -7.89
N ALA A 288 3.76 10.41 -8.19
CA ALA A 288 4.25 11.08 -9.40
C ALA A 288 5.61 10.53 -9.87
N MET A 289 5.89 9.26 -9.55
CA MET A 289 7.16 8.59 -9.83
C MET A 289 7.14 7.89 -11.20
N PRO A 290 8.29 7.53 -11.77
CA PRO A 290 8.37 6.79 -13.03
C PRO A 290 7.69 5.42 -12.97
N LYS A 291 7.43 4.84 -14.15
CA LYS A 291 6.86 3.49 -14.28
C LYS A 291 7.77 2.44 -13.62
N LYS A 292 7.16 1.36 -13.11
CA LYS A 292 7.76 0.30 -12.27
C LYS A 292 8.06 0.67 -10.80
N PHE A 293 7.92 1.93 -10.37
CA PHE A 293 7.94 2.26 -8.94
C PHE A 293 6.62 1.86 -8.28
N SER A 294 6.63 1.34 -7.05
CA SER A 294 5.37 1.13 -6.32
C SER A 294 4.63 2.46 -6.14
N GLY A 295 3.32 2.43 -6.40
CA GLY A 295 2.40 3.54 -6.21
C GLY A 295 2.27 4.02 -4.76
N ARG A 296 2.85 3.29 -3.81
CA ARG A 296 2.68 3.48 -2.37
C ARG A 296 3.75 4.35 -1.70
N MET A 297 4.76 4.79 -2.43
CA MET A 297 5.86 5.64 -1.91
C MET A 297 5.44 7.13 -1.79
N ASN A 298 4.32 7.41 -1.11
CA ASN A 298 3.79 8.77 -0.91
C ASN A 298 2.77 8.85 0.24
N VAL A 299 2.59 10.06 0.77
CA VAL A 299 1.71 10.39 1.90
C VAL A 299 0.26 9.98 1.63
N HIS A 300 -0.27 10.22 0.43
CA HIS A 300 -1.64 9.86 0.07
C HIS A 300 -1.91 8.36 0.22
N ALA A 301 -1.04 7.50 -0.32
CA ALA A 301 -1.20 6.05 -0.23
C ALA A 301 -1.14 5.54 1.22
N THR A 302 -0.18 6.04 2.01
CA THR A 302 -0.08 5.71 3.44
C THR A 302 -1.33 6.15 4.21
N LEU A 303 -1.80 7.40 4.04
CA LEU A 303 -2.98 7.91 4.74
C LEU A 303 -4.28 7.26 4.26
N LYS A 304 -4.38 6.85 2.98
CA LYS A 304 -5.46 6.00 2.46
C LYS A 304 -5.51 4.68 3.23
N TYR A 305 -4.38 3.95 3.28
CA TYR A 305 -4.29 2.67 3.99
C TYR A 305 -4.67 2.80 5.47
N TYR A 306 -4.09 3.75 6.20
CA TYR A 306 -4.45 4.02 7.59
C TYR A 306 -5.94 4.34 7.75
N SER A 307 -6.51 5.20 6.90
CA SER A 307 -7.93 5.57 6.97
C SER A 307 -8.85 4.37 6.74
N CYS A 308 -8.51 3.51 5.77
CA CYS A 308 -9.28 2.31 5.44
C CYS A 308 -9.24 1.24 6.54
N GLN A 309 -8.09 1.05 7.21
CA GLN A 309 -7.93 0.10 8.31
C GLN A 309 -8.50 0.61 9.63
N LEU A 310 -8.31 1.90 9.96
CA LEU A 310 -8.77 2.50 11.22
C LEU A 310 -10.27 2.88 11.19
N LYS A 311 -10.78 3.32 10.03
CA LYS A 311 -12.12 3.91 9.84
C LYS A 311 -12.43 5.09 10.77
N ALA A 312 -11.37 5.74 11.27
CA ALA A 312 -11.40 6.85 12.23
C ALA A 312 -10.37 7.92 11.83
N THR A 313 -10.62 8.63 10.73
CA THR A 313 -9.73 9.66 10.16
C THR A 313 -9.35 10.74 11.16
N ASN A 314 -10.27 11.10 12.06
CA ASN A 314 -10.07 12.04 13.16
C ASN A 314 -8.99 11.62 14.19
N LYS A 315 -8.63 10.33 14.25
CA LYS A 315 -7.52 9.82 15.08
C LYS A 315 -6.17 9.82 14.36
N ILE A 316 -6.10 10.15 13.07
CA ILE A 316 -4.85 10.13 12.29
C ILE A 316 -4.19 11.51 12.36
N ASN A 317 -2.86 11.56 12.40
CA ASN A 317 -2.04 12.73 12.03
C ASN A 317 -1.22 12.42 10.79
N MET A 318 -1.14 13.37 9.85
CA MET A 318 -0.12 13.37 8.79
C MET A 318 1.22 13.82 9.37
N GLY A 319 2.27 13.03 9.22
CA GLY A 319 3.64 13.41 9.55
C GLY A 319 4.22 14.34 8.49
N VAL A 320 4.86 15.43 8.93
CA VAL A 320 5.59 16.36 8.06
C VAL A 320 7.04 16.51 8.53
N PRO A 321 8.04 16.33 7.64
CA PRO A 321 9.45 16.45 7.99
C PRO A 321 9.93 17.90 7.91
N PHE A 322 10.51 18.44 8.98
CA PHE A 322 11.17 19.75 8.98
C PHE A 322 12.65 19.65 8.60
N TYR A 323 12.95 18.75 7.66
CA TYR A 323 14.26 18.46 7.13
C TYR A 323 14.15 18.02 5.65
N GLY A 324 15.26 18.07 4.94
CA GLY A 324 15.42 17.47 3.61
C GLY A 324 16.28 16.21 3.64
N ARG A 325 16.15 15.38 2.60
CA ARG A 325 17.05 14.24 2.30
C ARG A 325 17.88 14.60 1.06
N PHE A 326 19.17 14.31 1.08
CA PHE A 326 20.11 14.70 0.01
C PHE A 326 21.03 13.57 -0.43
N TRP A 327 21.60 13.72 -1.63
CA TRP A 327 22.56 12.82 -2.29
C TRP A 327 23.63 13.63 -3.02
N HIS A 328 24.87 13.12 -3.15
CA HIS A 328 25.97 13.78 -3.87
C HIS A 328 26.44 13.06 -5.14
N ASN A 329 26.14 11.77 -5.30
CA ASN A 329 26.70 10.92 -6.36
C ASN A 329 25.65 10.51 -7.41
N VAL A 330 24.79 11.47 -7.77
CA VAL A 330 23.61 11.29 -8.62
C VAL A 330 23.96 11.31 -10.12
N GLY A 331 23.32 10.42 -10.88
CA GLY A 331 23.40 10.33 -12.33
C GLY A 331 22.30 11.11 -13.06
N ASP A 332 21.97 10.62 -14.25
CA ASP A 332 20.96 11.23 -15.12
C ASP A 332 19.52 10.96 -14.63
N ALA A 333 18.57 11.66 -15.22
CA ALA A 333 17.14 11.49 -14.91
C ALA A 333 16.58 10.24 -15.56
N VAL A 334 15.65 9.58 -14.86
CA VAL A 334 14.92 8.40 -15.35
C VAL A 334 13.99 8.78 -16.50
N ASP A 335 13.42 9.98 -16.45
CA ASP A 335 12.75 10.65 -17.57
C ASP A 335 13.48 11.98 -17.84
N PRO A 336 14.00 12.24 -19.06
CA PRO A 336 14.62 13.51 -19.41
C PRO A 336 13.72 14.75 -19.25
N ALA A 337 12.39 14.58 -19.08
CA ALA A 337 11.44 15.64 -18.79
C ALA A 337 11.24 15.93 -17.28
N ASP A 338 11.72 15.09 -16.37
CA ASP A 338 11.56 15.28 -14.91
C ASP A 338 12.89 15.14 -14.14
N ASP A 339 13.41 16.28 -13.68
CA ASP A 339 14.63 16.35 -12.86
C ASP A 339 14.49 15.73 -11.45
N MET A 340 13.27 15.44 -10.96
CA MET A 340 13.07 14.92 -9.60
C MET A 340 13.60 13.49 -9.42
N TRP A 341 13.45 12.63 -10.43
CA TRP A 341 13.71 11.19 -10.32
C TRP A 341 15.00 10.81 -11.04
N ARG A 342 16.08 10.65 -10.27
CA ARG A 342 17.44 10.32 -10.72
C ARG A 342 17.96 9.15 -9.88
N THR A 343 18.95 8.42 -10.39
CA THR A 343 19.63 7.36 -9.62
C THR A 343 20.89 7.89 -8.95
N ALA A 344 21.08 7.58 -7.67
CA ALA A 344 22.39 7.69 -7.02
C ALA A 344 23.23 6.45 -7.33
N THR A 345 24.52 6.64 -7.59
CA THR A 345 25.47 5.56 -7.86
C THR A 345 25.99 4.98 -6.55
N ALA A 346 26.19 3.66 -6.45
CA ALA A 346 26.78 3.08 -5.26
C ALA A 346 28.29 3.40 -5.16
N THR A 347 28.79 3.63 -3.94
CA THR A 347 30.23 3.87 -3.66
C THR A 347 31.02 2.61 -3.36
N ASN A 348 30.35 1.47 -3.17
CA ASN A 348 30.95 0.15 -3.01
C ASN A 348 30.51 -0.81 -4.13
N THR A 349 31.35 -1.82 -4.39
CA THR A 349 31.12 -2.88 -5.38
C THR A 349 29.89 -3.75 -5.10
N GLU A 350 29.36 -3.70 -3.88
CA GLU A 350 28.19 -4.46 -3.42
C GLU A 350 26.86 -3.79 -3.79
N GLY A 351 26.88 -2.51 -4.21
CA GLY A 351 25.65 -1.77 -4.56
C GLY A 351 24.87 -1.20 -3.36
N THR A 352 25.45 -1.18 -2.15
CA THR A 352 24.72 -0.95 -0.89
C THR A 352 25.01 0.36 -0.17
N LYS A 353 26.03 1.13 -0.58
CA LYS A 353 26.41 2.41 0.06
C LYS A 353 26.30 3.57 -0.93
N PHE A 354 25.80 4.71 -0.47
CA PHE A 354 25.55 5.91 -1.28
C PHE A 354 25.99 7.16 -0.51
N GLU A 355 26.35 8.23 -1.21
CA GLU A 355 26.72 9.51 -0.57
C GLU A 355 25.49 10.39 -0.42
N GLY A 356 25.12 10.70 0.82
CA GLY A 356 23.97 11.53 1.15
C GLY A 356 23.69 11.59 2.65
N GLY A 357 22.49 12.07 3.01
CA GLY A 357 22.07 12.22 4.41
C GLY A 357 20.81 13.08 4.54
N ASP A 358 20.67 13.75 5.69
CA ASP A 358 19.61 14.73 5.96
C ASP A 358 20.13 16.13 6.32
N VAL A 359 19.23 17.11 6.19
CA VAL A 359 19.50 18.52 6.49
C VAL A 359 18.27 19.16 7.13
N GLN A 360 18.40 19.60 8.38
CA GLN A 360 17.37 20.39 9.08
C GLN A 360 17.01 21.64 8.26
N TRP A 361 15.74 22.06 8.25
CA TRP A 361 15.29 23.25 7.50
C TRP A 361 16.16 24.49 7.78
N ARG A 362 16.45 24.74 9.05
CA ARG A 362 17.39 25.75 9.57
C ARG A 362 18.75 25.78 8.86
N ASP A 363 19.28 24.61 8.48
CA ASP A 363 20.60 24.44 7.85
C ASP A 363 20.52 24.35 6.31
N LEU A 364 19.32 24.28 5.73
CA LEU A 364 19.15 24.02 4.29
C LEU A 364 19.83 25.10 3.43
N ALA A 365 19.56 26.37 3.74
CA ALA A 365 20.08 27.51 2.99
C ALA A 365 21.57 27.84 3.27
N SER A 366 22.21 27.18 4.25
CA SER A 366 23.66 27.29 4.49
C SER A 366 24.46 26.16 3.82
N LYS A 367 23.80 25.03 3.50
CA LYS A 367 24.41 23.87 2.81
C LYS A 367 24.09 23.81 1.31
N PHE A 368 22.95 24.35 0.87
CA PHE A 368 22.46 24.23 -0.51
C PHE A 368 21.96 25.57 -1.07
N ASP A 369 22.15 25.78 -2.38
CA ASP A 369 21.64 26.95 -3.08
C ASP A 369 20.12 26.85 -3.31
N VAL A 370 19.36 27.35 -2.34
CA VAL A 370 17.89 27.40 -2.38
C VAL A 370 17.32 28.31 -3.48
N SER A 371 18.13 29.11 -4.17
CA SER A 371 17.68 29.87 -5.35
C SER A 371 17.46 28.97 -6.58
N GLN A 372 18.08 27.79 -6.61
CA GLN A 372 17.88 26.75 -7.65
C GLN A 372 16.74 25.77 -7.30
N SER A 373 15.86 26.15 -6.37
CA SER A 373 14.68 25.36 -6.01
C SER A 373 13.69 25.23 -7.17
N LYS A 374 13.24 24.00 -7.40
CA LYS A 374 12.15 23.63 -8.31
C LYS A 374 11.03 22.99 -7.49
N PHE A 375 9.77 23.20 -7.91
CA PHE A 375 8.61 22.55 -7.28
C PHE A 375 8.01 21.51 -8.21
N HIS A 376 7.95 20.24 -7.80
CA HIS A 376 7.35 19.20 -8.62
C HIS A 376 5.83 19.19 -8.45
N SER A 377 5.11 19.61 -9.49
CA SER A 377 3.66 19.82 -9.48
C SER A 377 2.82 18.54 -9.27
N GLY A 378 3.37 17.36 -9.58
CA GLY A 378 2.73 16.06 -9.31
C GLY A 378 2.90 15.65 -7.84
N ALA A 379 4.15 15.55 -7.37
CA ALA A 379 4.46 15.13 -6.00
C ALA A 379 4.06 16.15 -4.92
N LYS A 380 3.88 17.44 -5.28
CA LYS A 380 3.69 18.58 -4.36
C LYS A 380 4.85 18.77 -3.39
N SER A 381 6.08 18.70 -3.89
CA SER A 381 7.29 18.87 -3.08
C SER A 381 8.36 19.70 -3.79
N PRO A 382 9.11 20.55 -3.05
CA PRO A 382 10.30 21.21 -3.56
C PRO A 382 11.51 20.27 -3.62
N PHE A 383 12.42 20.58 -4.54
CA PHE A 383 13.72 19.94 -4.66
C PHE A 383 14.74 20.89 -5.30
N ILE A 384 16.03 20.59 -5.18
CA ILE A 384 17.12 21.29 -5.88
C ILE A 384 17.96 20.23 -6.58
N TRP A 385 18.33 20.49 -7.85
CA TRP A 385 19.25 19.67 -8.63
C TRP A 385 20.47 20.49 -9.06
N LEU A 386 21.63 20.22 -8.45
CA LEU A 386 22.90 20.90 -8.70
C LEU A 386 23.78 20.06 -9.61
N ALA A 387 23.50 20.08 -10.92
CA ALA A 387 24.15 19.23 -11.93
C ALA A 387 25.69 19.28 -11.89
N ALA A 388 26.29 20.46 -11.67
CA ALA A 388 27.75 20.64 -11.60
C ALA A 388 28.41 19.82 -10.47
N ASN A 389 27.70 19.63 -9.35
CA ASN A 389 28.16 18.91 -8.17
C ASN A 389 27.45 17.55 -7.99
N LYS A 390 26.72 17.07 -9.01
CA LYS A 390 25.89 15.86 -8.99
C LYS A 390 24.98 15.73 -7.75
N THR A 391 24.57 16.86 -7.18
CA THR A 391 23.95 16.92 -5.85
C THR A 391 22.46 17.18 -5.96
N PHE A 392 21.67 16.32 -5.32
CA PHE A 392 20.22 16.45 -5.22
C PHE A 392 19.81 16.66 -3.75
N VAL A 393 18.83 17.52 -3.49
CA VAL A 393 18.15 17.58 -2.18
C VAL A 393 16.65 17.79 -2.38
N GLY A 394 15.83 16.95 -1.73
CA GLY A 394 14.38 17.10 -1.65
C GLY A 394 13.97 17.40 -0.20
N TYR A 395 12.95 18.23 0.01
CA TYR A 395 12.64 18.80 1.34
C TYR A 395 11.19 19.30 1.43
N GLU A 396 10.83 20.00 2.52
CA GLU A 396 9.55 20.70 2.67
C GLU A 396 9.73 22.23 2.66
N ASN A 397 8.79 22.95 2.06
CA ASN A 397 8.71 24.41 2.13
C ASN A 397 7.28 24.87 2.48
N LYS A 398 7.03 26.19 2.52
CA LYS A 398 5.68 26.72 2.79
C LYS A 398 4.61 26.26 1.77
N GLU A 399 4.99 25.93 0.54
CA GLU A 399 4.08 25.51 -0.53
C GLU A 399 3.67 24.03 -0.39
N SER A 400 4.63 23.12 -0.17
CA SER A 400 4.32 21.70 0.08
C SER A 400 3.55 21.49 1.38
N LEU A 401 3.91 22.22 2.45
CA LEU A 401 3.18 22.20 3.71
C LEU A 401 1.78 22.81 3.58
N GLY A 402 1.59 23.83 2.72
CA GLY A 402 0.27 24.36 2.37
C GLY A 402 -0.64 23.28 1.78
N HIS A 403 -0.19 22.61 0.71
CA HIS A 403 -0.93 21.50 0.09
C HIS A 403 -1.20 20.34 1.06
N LYS A 404 -0.32 20.09 2.03
CA LYS A 404 -0.51 19.07 3.07
C LYS A 404 -1.56 19.48 4.11
N VAL A 405 -1.61 20.76 4.50
CA VAL A 405 -2.66 21.32 5.35
C VAL A 405 -4.01 21.25 4.64
N ASP A 406 -4.08 21.64 3.36
CA ASP A 406 -5.29 21.52 2.53
C ASP A 406 -5.77 20.05 2.49
N TYR A 407 -4.87 19.11 2.19
CA TYR A 407 -5.17 17.68 2.17
C TYR A 407 -5.72 17.16 3.52
N VAL A 408 -5.17 17.62 4.66
CA VAL A 408 -5.63 17.26 6.01
C VAL A 408 -7.02 17.83 6.33
N VAL A 409 -7.34 19.01 5.81
CA VAL A 409 -8.69 19.58 5.84
C VAL A 409 -9.62 18.71 5.00
N GLU A 410 -9.39 18.63 3.69
CA GLU A 410 -10.27 17.99 2.69
C GLU A 410 -10.65 16.56 3.07
N ASN A 411 -9.64 15.71 3.32
CA ASN A 411 -9.80 14.29 3.64
C ASN A 411 -10.18 14.02 5.11
N ASN A 412 -10.44 15.10 5.87
CA ASN A 412 -10.78 15.10 7.28
C ASN A 412 -9.83 14.30 8.18
N ILE A 413 -8.53 14.36 7.90
CA ILE A 413 -7.49 13.80 8.77
C ILE A 413 -7.47 14.58 10.08
N GLY A 414 -7.25 13.89 11.20
CA GLY A 414 -7.35 14.45 12.55
C GLY A 414 -6.33 15.52 12.92
N GLY A 415 -5.28 15.70 12.13
CA GLY A 415 -4.24 16.69 12.39
C GLY A 415 -2.95 16.45 11.62
N VAL A 416 -1.91 17.13 12.10
CA VAL A 416 -0.52 17.06 11.64
C VAL A 416 0.40 16.73 12.81
N MET A 417 1.44 15.96 12.50
CA MET A 417 2.56 15.64 13.37
C MET A 417 3.84 16.17 12.70
N ILE A 418 4.74 16.76 13.47
CA ILE A 418 5.94 17.45 12.97
C ILE A 418 7.19 16.78 13.56
N TRP A 419 8.09 16.31 12.68
CA TRP A 419 9.44 15.85 13.05
C TRP A 419 10.51 16.77 12.44
N ALA A 420 11.20 17.61 13.20
CA ALA A 420 10.99 18.00 14.60
C ALA A 420 10.95 19.53 14.71
N ILE A 421 10.26 20.08 15.71
CA ILE A 421 10.00 21.53 15.80
C ILE A 421 11.25 22.36 16.08
N ASP A 422 12.33 21.74 16.57
CA ASP A 422 13.65 22.34 16.78
C ASP A 422 14.55 22.29 15.53
N PHE A 423 14.07 21.72 14.42
CA PHE A 423 14.72 21.79 13.09
C PHE A 423 14.23 22.98 12.24
N ASP A 424 13.10 23.60 12.61
CA ASP A 424 12.60 24.83 11.99
C ASP A 424 13.56 26.02 12.24
N ASP A 425 13.39 27.09 11.48
CA ASP A 425 14.15 28.33 11.65
C ASP A 425 13.61 29.20 12.80
N ASP A 426 14.36 30.26 13.16
CA ASP A 426 13.97 31.19 14.24
C ASP A 426 12.81 32.13 13.84
N GLN A 427 12.38 32.10 12.57
CA GLN A 427 11.14 32.72 12.11
C GLN A 427 9.95 31.76 12.19
N LEU A 428 10.15 30.51 12.61
CA LEU A 428 9.14 29.45 12.67
C LEU A 428 8.46 29.24 11.30
N THR A 429 9.20 29.30 10.19
CA THR A 429 8.65 29.31 8.83
C THR A 429 7.81 28.08 8.52
N LEU A 430 8.31 26.87 8.81
CA LEU A 430 7.58 25.64 8.51
C LEU A 430 6.46 25.38 9.53
N LEU A 431 6.67 25.72 10.80
CA LEU A 431 5.64 25.66 11.84
C LEU A 431 4.51 26.61 11.51
N LYS A 432 4.78 27.84 11.05
CA LYS A 432 3.75 28.80 10.59
C LYS A 432 2.96 28.23 9.42
N ALA A 433 3.63 27.74 8.37
CA ALA A 433 2.95 27.09 7.24
C ALA A 433 2.03 25.93 7.68
N THR A 434 2.47 25.16 8.68
CA THR A 434 1.73 24.00 9.23
C THR A 434 0.65 24.39 10.25
N THR A 435 0.74 25.57 10.88
CA THR A 435 -0.10 25.97 12.04
C THR A 435 -0.92 27.25 11.87
N GLU A 436 -0.83 27.93 10.73
CA GLU A 436 -1.74 29.04 10.38
C GLU A 436 -3.18 28.53 10.15
N ASN A 437 -4.11 29.47 9.94
CA ASN A 437 -5.56 29.24 10.08
C ASN A 437 -6.15 28.16 9.16
N GLY A 438 -5.46 27.81 8.06
CA GLY A 438 -5.89 26.79 7.10
C GLY A 438 -6.23 25.44 7.75
N LEU A 439 -5.41 24.97 8.70
CA LEU A 439 -5.62 23.66 9.35
C LEU A 439 -6.95 23.57 10.10
N CYS A 440 -7.49 24.69 10.58
CA CYS A 440 -8.77 24.73 11.30
C CYS A 440 -10.00 24.85 10.40
N LEU A 441 -9.85 24.90 9.08
CA LEU A 441 -10.99 24.90 8.16
C LEU A 441 -11.76 23.57 8.26
N SER A 442 -13.09 23.67 8.21
CA SER A 442 -13.99 22.52 8.35
C SER A 442 -14.31 21.89 7.00
N SER A 443 -13.88 20.63 6.80
CA SER A 443 -14.41 19.80 5.71
C SER A 443 -15.83 19.34 6.04
N LYS A 444 -16.68 19.28 5.01
CA LYS A 444 -18.05 18.75 5.10
C LYS A 444 -18.10 17.23 4.91
N VAL A 445 -16.98 16.60 4.59
CA VAL A 445 -16.85 15.16 4.35
C VAL A 445 -16.22 14.52 5.59
N SER A 446 -16.90 13.56 6.22
CA SER A 446 -16.38 12.87 7.40
C SER A 446 -15.26 11.88 7.06
N PHE A 447 -15.39 11.20 5.92
CA PHE A 447 -14.49 10.16 5.41
C PHE A 447 -14.47 10.19 3.87
N ASN A 448 -13.31 10.40 3.25
CA ASN A 448 -13.19 10.72 1.81
C ASN A 448 -12.59 9.58 0.94
N TYR A 449 -12.13 8.49 1.54
CA TYR A 449 -11.37 7.45 0.84
C TYR A 449 -12.26 6.34 0.27
N LYS A 450 -12.04 5.97 -0.99
CA LYS A 450 -12.46 4.66 -1.53
C LYS A 450 -11.42 3.62 -1.13
N CYS A 451 -11.84 2.57 -0.44
CA CYS A 451 -10.97 1.51 0.06
C CYS A 451 -11.19 0.21 -0.73
N SER A 452 -10.18 -0.66 -0.82
CA SER A 452 -10.45 -2.06 -1.19
C SER A 452 -11.53 -2.64 -0.26
N PRO A 453 -12.58 -3.29 -0.80
CA PRO A 453 -13.63 -3.92 0.01
C PRO A 453 -13.22 -5.33 0.50
N ILE A 454 -12.07 -5.86 0.07
CA ILE A 454 -11.51 -7.15 0.49
C ILE A 454 -10.07 -6.99 0.97
N ASN A 455 -9.63 -7.91 1.83
CA ASN A 455 -8.22 -8.03 2.24
C ASN A 455 -7.45 -9.08 1.40
N ASP A 456 -8.16 -9.85 0.56
CA ASP A 456 -7.57 -10.94 -0.22
C ASP A 456 -6.76 -10.36 -1.40
N GLN A 457 -5.50 -10.75 -1.50
CA GLN A 457 -4.66 -10.44 -2.67
C GLN A 457 -5.15 -11.27 -3.87
N ARG A 458 -5.23 -10.65 -5.04
CA ARG A 458 -5.69 -11.28 -6.31
C ARG A 458 -4.81 -10.86 -7.50
N TRP A 459 -3.57 -10.50 -7.22
CA TRP A 459 -2.66 -9.83 -8.14
C TRP A 459 -1.21 -10.12 -7.78
N TRP A 460 -0.35 -10.11 -8.78
CA TRP A 460 1.09 -10.28 -8.62
C TRP A 460 1.75 -8.96 -8.20
N THR A 461 2.55 -9.00 -7.14
CA THR A 461 3.40 -7.89 -6.70
C THR A 461 4.85 -8.09 -7.11
N TYR A 462 5.64 -7.02 -7.04
CA TYR A 462 7.09 -7.05 -7.19
C TYR A 462 7.84 -7.78 -6.05
N ASP A 463 7.13 -8.35 -5.07
CA ASP A 463 7.70 -9.27 -4.07
C ASP A 463 7.40 -10.74 -4.43
N ASP A 464 6.41 -11.00 -5.29
CA ASP A 464 6.06 -12.34 -5.78
C ASP A 464 6.90 -12.75 -7.02
N GLY A 465 7.29 -11.78 -7.87
CA GLY A 465 8.24 -11.99 -8.98
C GLY A 465 8.17 -10.92 -10.07
N GLU A 466 9.31 -10.40 -10.52
CA GLU A 466 9.38 -9.25 -11.45
C GLU A 466 8.69 -9.50 -12.81
N ASP A 467 8.82 -10.70 -13.37
CA ASP A 467 8.21 -11.07 -14.66
C ASP A 467 6.68 -11.19 -14.60
N MET A 468 6.10 -11.38 -13.41
CA MET A 468 4.65 -11.53 -13.21
C MET A 468 4.01 -10.26 -12.64
N ALA A 469 4.78 -9.45 -11.92
CA ALA A 469 4.33 -8.27 -11.20
C ALA A 469 3.59 -7.29 -12.12
N GLY A 470 2.37 -6.92 -11.72
CA GLY A 470 1.53 -6.04 -12.53
C GLY A 470 1.04 -6.65 -13.86
N MET A 471 0.97 -7.98 -14.00
CA MET A 471 0.17 -8.61 -15.05
C MET A 471 -1.28 -8.81 -14.60
N CYS A 472 -2.24 -8.60 -15.51
CA CYS A 472 -3.68 -8.68 -15.23
C CYS A 472 -4.49 -9.28 -16.39
N GLY A 473 -5.71 -9.71 -16.10
CA GLY A 473 -6.64 -10.22 -17.10
C GLY A 473 -6.28 -11.63 -17.61
N LYS A 474 -6.74 -11.95 -18.82
CA LYS A 474 -6.81 -13.34 -19.31
C LYS A 474 -5.53 -13.86 -19.96
N SER A 475 -4.63 -12.97 -20.36
CA SER A 475 -3.33 -13.34 -20.92
C SER A 475 -2.26 -13.57 -19.84
N ALA A 476 -2.54 -13.15 -18.59
CA ALA A 476 -1.62 -13.18 -17.45
C ALA A 476 -1.49 -14.56 -16.77
N PRO A 477 -0.36 -14.82 -16.07
CA PRO A 477 -0.20 -16.00 -15.21
C PRO A 477 -1.25 -16.02 -14.09
N LEU A 478 -1.76 -17.20 -13.74
CA LEU A 478 -2.85 -17.32 -12.77
C LEU A 478 -2.38 -17.08 -11.33
N TYR A 479 -2.98 -16.11 -10.65
CA TYR A 479 -2.83 -15.95 -9.20
C TYR A 479 -3.83 -16.89 -8.49
N ASP A 480 -3.34 -17.81 -7.65
CA ASP A 480 -4.13 -18.85 -6.97
C ASP A 480 -5.09 -19.66 -7.88
N GLY A 481 -4.73 -19.81 -9.17
CA GLY A 481 -5.55 -20.50 -10.17
C GLY A 481 -6.70 -19.67 -10.76
N PHE A 482 -6.67 -18.35 -10.59
CA PHE A 482 -7.60 -17.38 -11.16
C PHE A 482 -6.87 -16.36 -12.04
N TYR A 483 -7.58 -15.72 -12.97
CA TYR A 483 -7.02 -14.60 -13.72
C TYR A 483 -6.80 -13.39 -12.80
N PRO A 484 -5.59 -12.82 -12.73
CA PRO A 484 -5.27 -11.73 -11.79
C PRO A 484 -5.94 -10.41 -12.19
N VAL A 485 -6.15 -9.56 -11.19
CA VAL A 485 -6.64 -8.18 -11.33
C VAL A 485 -5.51 -7.19 -11.03
N CYS A 486 -5.82 -5.90 -10.94
CA CYS A 486 -4.88 -4.87 -10.48
C CYS A 486 -5.18 -4.41 -9.06
N ASP A 487 -4.18 -3.85 -8.39
CA ASP A 487 -4.24 -3.49 -6.96
C ASP A 487 -4.99 -2.15 -6.77
N PRO A 488 -6.22 -2.13 -6.22
CA PRO A 488 -7.01 -0.90 -6.05
C PRO A 488 -6.36 0.11 -5.06
N ASP A 489 -5.34 -0.31 -4.32
CA ASP A 489 -4.62 0.46 -3.31
C ASP A 489 -3.13 0.69 -3.66
N ASP A 490 -2.70 0.44 -4.91
CA ASP A 490 -1.41 0.93 -5.46
C ASP A 490 -1.65 1.96 -6.58
N PRO A 491 -1.54 3.28 -6.30
CA PRO A 491 -1.77 4.35 -7.28
C PRO A 491 -0.96 4.29 -8.59
N GLY A 492 0.13 3.51 -8.64
CA GLY A 492 0.95 3.34 -9.84
C GLY A 492 0.44 2.22 -10.76
N HIS A 493 -0.35 1.29 -10.22
CA HIS A 493 -0.73 0.02 -10.85
C HIS A 493 -2.21 -0.36 -10.63
N ALA A 494 -3.10 0.62 -10.40
CA ALA A 494 -4.51 0.34 -10.11
C ALA A 494 -5.39 0.04 -11.34
N CYS A 495 -4.92 0.34 -12.56
CA CYS A 495 -5.69 0.20 -13.79
C CYS A 495 -5.16 -0.96 -14.65
N CYS A 496 -6.01 -1.93 -14.99
CA CYS A 496 -5.68 -2.98 -15.95
C CYS A 496 -5.86 -2.45 -17.38
N GLY A 497 -4.75 -2.25 -18.09
CA GLY A 497 -4.72 -1.80 -19.47
C GLY A 497 -5.02 -2.91 -20.46
N LYS A 498 -5.42 -2.54 -21.69
CA LYS A 498 -5.82 -3.42 -22.81
C LYS A 498 -4.89 -4.62 -23.06
N TYR A 499 -3.58 -4.47 -22.82
CA TYR A 499 -2.57 -5.48 -23.11
C TYR A 499 -2.29 -6.46 -21.95
N GLY A 500 -3.14 -6.48 -20.91
CA GLY A 500 -2.99 -7.37 -19.76
C GLY A 500 -1.92 -6.94 -18.76
N TYR A 501 -1.67 -5.64 -18.64
CA TYR A 501 -0.73 -5.06 -17.68
C TYR A 501 -1.40 -3.98 -16.83
N CYS A 502 -1.09 -3.99 -15.55
CA CYS A 502 -1.44 -2.97 -14.58
C CYS A 502 -0.57 -1.73 -14.74
N GLY A 503 -1.17 -0.57 -14.57
CA GLY A 503 -0.47 0.71 -14.57
C GLY A 503 -1.35 1.85 -14.11
N SER A 504 -0.95 3.06 -14.49
CA SER A 504 -1.59 4.33 -14.17
C SER A 504 -1.41 5.31 -15.33
N GLY A 505 -2.36 6.23 -15.49
CA GLY A 505 -2.41 7.15 -16.63
C GLY A 505 -3.37 6.68 -17.75
N PRO A 506 -3.60 7.53 -18.77
CA PRO A 506 -4.68 7.34 -19.75
C PRO A 506 -4.59 6.03 -20.54
N GLU A 507 -3.38 5.53 -20.83
CA GLU A 507 -3.15 4.30 -21.57
C GLU A 507 -3.52 3.02 -20.78
N PHE A 508 -3.59 3.11 -19.45
CA PHE A 508 -4.02 2.02 -18.56
C PHE A 508 -5.45 2.19 -18.03
N CYS A 509 -5.90 3.44 -17.82
CA CYS A 509 -7.17 3.74 -17.14
C CYS A 509 -8.29 4.22 -18.08
N SER A 510 -7.99 4.66 -19.31
CA SER A 510 -8.95 5.40 -20.17
C SER A 510 -9.23 4.78 -21.53
N CYS A 511 -8.80 3.53 -21.79
CA CYS A 511 -9.18 2.80 -23.00
C CYS A 511 -10.54 2.07 -22.85
N PRO A 512 -11.27 1.76 -23.94
CA PRO A 512 -12.57 1.07 -23.87
C PRO A 512 -12.52 -0.31 -23.21
N GLU A 513 -11.39 -1.01 -23.31
CA GLU A 513 -11.16 -2.33 -22.71
C GLU A 513 -10.50 -2.28 -21.31
N CYS A 514 -10.20 -1.08 -20.81
CA CYS A 514 -9.45 -0.87 -19.57
C CYS A 514 -10.35 -1.05 -18.33
N VAL A 515 -9.77 -1.50 -17.21
CA VAL A 515 -10.48 -1.68 -15.94
C VAL A 515 -9.75 -0.94 -14.82
N ASP A 516 -10.28 0.21 -14.41
CA ASP A 516 -9.74 1.05 -13.34
C ASP A 516 -10.28 0.64 -11.96
N TYR A 517 -9.51 -0.20 -11.24
CA TYR A 517 -9.83 -0.64 -9.89
C TYR A 517 -9.54 0.45 -8.84
N GLY A 518 -8.79 1.51 -9.17
CA GLY A 518 -8.53 2.64 -8.28
C GLY A 518 -9.71 3.60 -8.21
N ALA A 519 -10.33 3.88 -9.36
CA ALA A 519 -11.56 4.67 -9.46
C ALA A 519 -12.78 3.92 -8.92
N ASP A 520 -12.87 2.60 -9.11
CA ASP A 520 -13.91 1.77 -8.48
C ASP A 520 -13.36 0.46 -7.87
N PRO A 521 -12.90 0.50 -6.61
CA PRO A 521 -12.49 -0.70 -5.89
C PRO A 521 -13.61 -1.75 -5.72
N SER A 522 -14.88 -1.42 -5.93
CA SER A 522 -15.97 -2.41 -5.86
C SER A 522 -15.92 -3.42 -7.01
N LEU A 523 -15.20 -3.13 -8.09
CA LEU A 523 -14.99 -4.05 -9.21
C LEU A 523 -14.32 -5.37 -8.78
N ILE A 524 -13.57 -5.38 -7.66
CA ILE A 524 -12.95 -6.58 -7.10
C ILE A 524 -13.93 -7.48 -6.33
N LEU A 525 -15.16 -7.03 -6.06
CA LEU A 525 -16.21 -7.88 -5.47
C LEU A 525 -16.81 -8.89 -6.46
N LYS A 526 -16.51 -8.75 -7.76
CA LYS A 526 -16.79 -9.79 -8.76
C LYS A 526 -16.06 -11.08 -8.37
N GLU A 527 -16.70 -12.22 -8.59
CA GLU A 527 -16.08 -13.52 -8.30
C GLU A 527 -14.78 -13.69 -9.11
N PRO A 528 -13.69 -14.18 -8.49
CA PRO A 528 -12.46 -14.50 -9.20
C PRO A 528 -12.72 -15.44 -10.38
N ILE A 529 -12.37 -15.02 -11.60
CA ILE A 529 -12.64 -15.79 -12.80
C ILE A 529 -11.54 -16.85 -12.96
N LYS A 530 -11.92 -18.13 -12.86
CA LYS A 530 -11.05 -19.24 -13.27
C LYS A 530 -11.04 -19.38 -14.79
N PRO A 531 -9.95 -19.90 -15.38
CA PRO A 531 -10.03 -20.51 -16.69
C PRO A 531 -11.11 -21.60 -16.73
N THR A 532 -11.81 -21.70 -17.85
CA THR A 532 -12.83 -22.75 -18.08
C THR A 532 -12.25 -24.15 -18.26
N GLN A 533 -10.97 -24.25 -18.61
CA GLN A 533 -10.23 -25.50 -18.79
C GLN A 533 -8.77 -25.34 -18.31
N ALA A 534 -8.05 -26.45 -18.17
CA ALA A 534 -6.62 -26.41 -17.84
C ALA A 534 -5.82 -25.61 -18.89
N ILE A 535 -4.78 -24.90 -18.46
CA ILE A 535 -3.93 -24.12 -19.36
C ILE A 535 -3.23 -25.04 -20.37
N THR A 536 -3.48 -24.77 -21.64
CA THR A 536 -2.77 -25.36 -22.78
C THR A 536 -2.14 -24.30 -23.68
N TRP A 537 -2.14 -23.02 -23.29
CA TRP A 537 -1.57 -21.87 -24.01
C TRP A 537 -0.41 -21.24 -23.23
N TYR A 538 0.39 -20.40 -23.89
CA TYR A 538 1.40 -19.59 -23.22
C TYR A 538 0.82 -18.28 -22.66
N THR A 539 1.04 -18.03 -21.38
CA THR A 539 0.75 -16.77 -20.68
C THR A 539 1.84 -15.71 -20.93
N SER A 540 1.63 -14.47 -20.48
CA SER A 540 2.50 -13.32 -20.79
C SER A 540 3.87 -13.34 -20.10
N ASP A 541 4.09 -14.19 -19.11
CA ASP A 541 5.41 -14.52 -18.54
C ASP A 541 6.28 -15.33 -19.51
N ALA A 542 5.68 -16.04 -20.47
CA ALA A 542 6.42 -16.86 -21.42
C ALA A 542 7.44 -16.03 -22.20
N GLY A 543 8.69 -16.51 -22.22
CA GLY A 543 9.81 -15.88 -22.92
C GLY A 543 9.66 -15.79 -24.44
N ASP A 544 10.61 -15.11 -25.06
CA ASP A 544 10.56 -14.76 -26.48
C ASP A 544 10.34 -15.96 -27.41
N GLY A 545 9.55 -15.73 -28.47
CA GLY A 545 9.14 -16.77 -29.41
C GLY A 545 8.00 -17.68 -28.92
N LYS A 546 7.53 -17.56 -27.67
CA LYS A 546 6.39 -18.31 -27.11
C LYS A 546 5.15 -17.45 -26.85
N ARG A 547 5.33 -16.22 -26.34
CA ARG A 547 4.23 -15.31 -25.98
C ARG A 547 3.30 -15.04 -27.18
N GLY A 548 2.01 -15.28 -27.00
CA GLY A 548 1.00 -15.09 -28.07
C GLY A 548 1.14 -16.04 -29.27
N ARG A 549 1.94 -17.11 -29.14
CA ARG A 549 2.13 -18.13 -30.18
C ARG A 549 1.35 -19.41 -29.85
N CYS A 550 0.95 -20.12 -30.89
CA CYS A 550 0.14 -21.34 -30.84
C CYS A 550 0.50 -22.30 -31.98
N GLY A 551 0.02 -23.53 -31.92
CA GLY A 551 0.20 -24.53 -32.97
C GLY A 551 1.53 -25.27 -32.90
N ARG A 552 1.75 -26.12 -33.92
CA ARG A 552 2.75 -27.20 -33.90
C ARG A 552 4.22 -26.73 -34.01
N GLU A 553 4.46 -25.52 -34.47
CA GLU A 553 5.81 -24.94 -34.64
C GLU A 553 6.34 -24.25 -33.38
N VAL A 554 5.55 -24.21 -32.31
CA VAL A 554 5.87 -23.57 -31.03
C VAL A 554 6.25 -24.67 -30.03
N PRO A 555 7.24 -24.46 -29.14
CA PRO A 555 7.61 -25.47 -28.14
C PRO A 555 6.38 -25.99 -27.36
N PRO A 556 6.27 -27.31 -27.12
CA PRO A 556 5.08 -27.88 -26.51
C PRO A 556 4.93 -27.47 -25.04
N LEU A 557 3.69 -27.21 -24.63
CA LEU A 557 3.31 -27.01 -23.24
C LEU A 557 2.83 -28.35 -22.68
N SER A 558 3.45 -28.84 -21.60
CA SER A 558 3.09 -30.11 -20.95
C SER A 558 3.05 -31.34 -21.89
N GLY A 559 3.80 -31.30 -22.99
CA GLY A 559 3.85 -32.36 -24.01
C GLY A 559 2.87 -32.22 -25.18
N GLU A 560 1.99 -31.22 -25.17
CA GLU A 560 1.06 -30.93 -26.28
C GLU A 560 1.41 -29.60 -26.96
N ALA A 561 1.06 -29.43 -28.25
CA ALA A 561 1.29 -28.18 -28.96
C ALA A 561 0.35 -27.07 -28.43
N PRO A 562 0.85 -25.85 -28.16
CA PRO A 562 0.10 -24.84 -27.43
C PRO A 562 -1.12 -24.32 -28.20
N THR A 563 -2.18 -24.04 -27.45
CA THR A 563 -3.44 -23.46 -27.92
C THR A 563 -3.43 -21.93 -27.80
N CYS A 564 -4.55 -21.29 -28.17
CA CYS A 564 -4.86 -19.93 -27.75
C CYS A 564 -5.88 -19.97 -26.60
N ASN A 565 -5.89 -18.96 -25.72
CA ASN A 565 -6.78 -18.96 -24.56
C ASN A 565 -8.26 -18.89 -25.02
N PRO A 566 -9.07 -19.93 -24.81
CA PRO A 566 -10.45 -20.00 -25.29
C PRO A 566 -11.39 -19.00 -24.58
N ASP A 567 -10.94 -18.41 -23.47
CA ASP A 567 -11.70 -17.41 -22.71
C ASP A 567 -11.31 -15.97 -23.05
N ASP A 568 -10.22 -15.74 -23.78
CA ASP A 568 -9.73 -14.40 -24.11
C ASP A 568 -10.44 -13.84 -25.35
N PRO A 569 -11.30 -12.80 -25.24
CA PRO A 569 -12.03 -12.26 -26.39
C PRO A 569 -11.11 -11.58 -27.43
N THR A 570 -9.84 -11.33 -27.09
CA THR A 570 -8.83 -10.73 -27.98
C THR A 570 -7.90 -11.75 -28.64
N ALA A 571 -7.75 -12.94 -28.04
CA ALA A 571 -6.71 -13.90 -28.41
C ALA A 571 -7.14 -15.38 -28.28
N HIS A 572 -8.31 -15.75 -28.83
CA HIS A 572 -8.86 -17.11 -28.80
C HIS A 572 -8.72 -17.91 -30.09
N CYS A 573 -8.36 -17.27 -31.21
CA CYS A 573 -8.15 -17.95 -32.49
C CYS A 573 -6.66 -18.07 -32.83
N CYS A 574 -6.21 -19.28 -33.19
CA CYS A 574 -4.87 -19.52 -33.72
C CYS A 574 -4.87 -19.40 -35.24
N SER A 575 -4.06 -18.46 -35.75
CA SER A 575 -3.77 -18.31 -37.17
C SER A 575 -2.90 -19.45 -37.72
N ASN A 576 -2.94 -19.69 -39.04
CA ASN A 576 -2.05 -20.66 -39.70
C ASN A 576 -0.55 -20.30 -39.58
N GLY A 577 -0.19 -19.06 -39.20
CA GLY A 577 1.19 -18.68 -38.84
C GLY A 577 1.59 -19.00 -37.39
N GLY A 578 0.70 -19.62 -36.62
CA GLY A 578 0.92 -19.95 -35.22
C GLY A 578 0.90 -18.73 -34.29
N TYR A 579 0.07 -17.72 -34.57
CA TYR A 579 -0.15 -16.55 -33.69
C TYR A 579 -1.61 -16.51 -33.21
N CYS A 580 -1.81 -16.09 -31.95
CA CYS A 580 -3.13 -15.91 -31.35
C CYS A 580 -3.71 -14.51 -31.61
N GLY A 581 -5.00 -14.45 -31.91
CA GLY A 581 -5.76 -13.20 -32.09
C GLY A 581 -7.27 -13.44 -32.16
N ASN A 582 -8.01 -12.46 -32.68
CA ASN A 582 -9.47 -12.54 -32.87
C ASN A 582 -9.96 -11.97 -34.22
N THR A 583 -9.05 -11.63 -35.13
CA THR A 583 -9.41 -11.07 -36.45
C THR A 583 -9.75 -12.18 -37.46
N LYS A 584 -10.25 -11.82 -38.64
CA LYS A 584 -10.59 -12.79 -39.70
C LYS A 584 -9.37 -13.61 -40.14
N GLU A 585 -8.19 -13.00 -40.16
CA GLU A 585 -6.90 -13.63 -40.49
C GLU A 585 -6.49 -14.67 -39.42
N HIS A 586 -7.04 -14.58 -38.21
CA HIS A 586 -6.81 -15.52 -37.10
C HIS A 586 -7.92 -16.58 -36.96
N CYS A 587 -9.17 -16.25 -37.32
CA CYS A 587 -10.34 -17.12 -37.08
C CYS A 587 -10.94 -17.77 -38.34
N GLU A 588 -10.74 -17.20 -39.53
CA GLU A 588 -11.43 -17.60 -40.79
C GLU A 588 -10.48 -18.15 -41.86
N CYS A 589 -9.18 -18.29 -41.58
CA CYS A 589 -8.21 -18.82 -42.54
C CYS A 589 -8.26 -20.35 -42.69
N VAL A 590 -7.72 -20.87 -43.79
CA VAL A 590 -7.47 -22.31 -43.95
C VAL A 590 -6.45 -22.77 -42.92
N GLY A 591 -6.80 -23.75 -42.08
CA GLY A 591 -5.97 -24.24 -40.98
C GLY A 591 -6.10 -23.43 -39.67
N CYS A 592 -6.86 -22.34 -39.64
CA CYS A 592 -7.13 -21.58 -38.41
C CYS A 592 -7.97 -22.39 -37.40
N VAL A 593 -7.72 -22.20 -36.10
CA VAL A 593 -8.47 -22.86 -35.01
C VAL A 593 -9.02 -21.84 -34.03
N ASP A 594 -10.33 -21.69 -34.00
CA ASP A 594 -11.06 -20.92 -32.97
C ASP A 594 -11.30 -21.80 -31.72
N PHE A 595 -10.50 -21.58 -30.68
CA PHE A 595 -10.61 -22.31 -29.41
C PHE A 595 -11.78 -21.86 -28.55
N SER A 596 -12.36 -20.68 -28.77
CA SER A 596 -13.57 -20.24 -28.03
C SER A 596 -14.76 -21.17 -28.34
N LYS A 597 -14.81 -21.68 -29.58
CA LYS A 597 -15.78 -22.66 -30.10
C LYS A 597 -15.28 -24.10 -29.98
N GLN A 598 -13.99 -24.36 -30.20
CA GLN A 598 -13.40 -25.71 -30.26
C GLN A 598 -12.46 -25.98 -29.05
N ARG A 599 -13.04 -25.95 -27.85
CA ARG A 599 -12.31 -26.01 -26.56
C ARG A 599 -11.48 -27.26 -26.35
N ASP A 600 -12.01 -28.42 -26.77
CA ASP A 600 -11.36 -29.73 -26.70
C ASP A 600 -10.42 -30.02 -27.89
N PHE A 601 -10.17 -29.05 -28.78
CA PHE A 601 -9.29 -29.27 -29.93
C PHE A 601 -7.85 -29.51 -29.48
N LYS A 602 -7.29 -30.63 -29.92
CA LYS A 602 -5.86 -30.96 -29.76
C LYS A 602 -5.24 -31.13 -31.13
N TYR A 603 -4.11 -30.47 -31.36
CA TYR A 603 -3.29 -30.70 -32.56
C TYR A 603 -2.83 -32.17 -32.55
N LYS A 604 -3.23 -32.93 -33.58
CA LYS A 604 -2.64 -34.26 -33.84
C LYS A 604 -1.10 -34.11 -33.93
N PRO A 605 -0.32 -35.05 -33.38
CA PRO A 605 1.14 -35.04 -33.49
C PRO A 605 1.60 -34.90 -34.94
N LEU A 606 2.70 -34.17 -35.17
CA LEU A 606 3.27 -34.03 -36.51
C LEU A 606 3.56 -35.42 -37.10
N GLN A 607 2.93 -35.69 -38.24
CA GLN A 607 3.24 -36.81 -39.11
C GLN A 607 3.80 -36.33 -40.45
N TRP A 608 4.36 -35.12 -40.54
CA TRP A 608 4.95 -34.54 -41.76
C TRP A 608 6.05 -33.54 -41.39
N TRP A 609 6.93 -33.24 -42.36
CA TRP A 609 8.03 -32.30 -42.18
C TRP A 609 7.58 -30.84 -42.24
N THR A 610 7.85 -30.08 -41.18
CA THR A 610 7.66 -28.62 -41.13
C THR A 610 8.88 -27.85 -41.63
N PHE A 611 8.70 -26.58 -42.02
CA PHE A 611 9.81 -25.71 -42.43
C PHE A 611 10.74 -25.38 -41.26
N GLY A 612 10.20 -25.29 -40.04
CA GLY A 612 10.99 -25.11 -38.82
C GLY A 612 11.87 -26.31 -38.45
N GLU A 613 11.45 -27.55 -38.73
CA GLU A 613 12.26 -28.74 -38.45
C GLU A 613 13.41 -28.94 -39.45
N ASN A 614 13.12 -28.90 -40.76
CA ASN A 614 14.15 -29.02 -41.79
C ASN A 614 13.66 -28.51 -43.17
N PRO A 615 14.10 -27.32 -43.61
CA PRO A 615 13.74 -26.75 -44.91
C PRO A 615 13.97 -27.66 -46.14
N ALA A 616 14.94 -28.57 -46.09
CA ALA A 616 15.26 -29.48 -47.21
C ALA A 616 14.33 -30.71 -47.28
N ASN A 617 13.58 -30.99 -46.22
CA ASN A 617 12.64 -32.12 -46.13
C ASN A 617 11.16 -31.68 -46.22
N VAL A 618 10.87 -30.38 -46.28
CA VAL A 618 9.48 -29.86 -46.36
C VAL A 618 8.74 -30.50 -47.52
N GLY A 619 7.54 -31.00 -47.24
CA GLY A 619 6.72 -31.70 -48.22
C GLY A 619 7.27 -33.06 -48.66
N ARG A 620 8.25 -33.66 -47.98
CA ARG A 620 8.61 -35.08 -48.15
C ARG A 620 7.64 -35.98 -47.40
N CYS A 621 7.30 -37.12 -48.01
CA CYS A 621 6.39 -38.13 -47.49
C CYS A 621 6.76 -39.54 -47.99
N GLY A 622 6.15 -40.58 -47.43
CA GLY A 622 6.36 -41.97 -47.84
C GLY A 622 7.50 -42.68 -47.09
N PRO A 623 7.63 -44.01 -47.27
CA PRO A 623 8.56 -44.85 -46.50
C PRO A 623 10.04 -44.47 -46.72
N ASP A 624 10.37 -43.97 -47.90
CA ASP A 624 11.72 -43.59 -48.35
C ASP A 624 12.12 -42.16 -47.97
N ALA A 625 11.19 -41.35 -47.47
CA ALA A 625 11.49 -40.02 -46.97
C ALA A 625 12.21 -40.09 -45.60
N PRO A 626 13.08 -39.11 -45.28
CA PRO A 626 13.74 -39.04 -43.98
C PRO A 626 12.73 -39.14 -42.83
N ARG A 627 13.05 -39.96 -41.83
CA ARG A 627 12.19 -40.18 -40.66
C ARG A 627 12.11 -38.92 -39.82
N LEU A 628 10.91 -38.61 -39.34
CA LEU A 628 10.64 -37.45 -38.49
C LEU A 628 11.47 -37.50 -37.21
N SER A 629 11.52 -36.36 -36.51
CA SER A 629 11.96 -36.23 -35.12
C SER A 629 11.38 -37.30 -34.18
N THR A 630 10.18 -37.81 -34.47
CA THR A 630 9.46 -38.87 -33.74
C THR A 630 9.78 -40.30 -34.21
N GLY A 631 10.69 -40.49 -35.17
CA GLY A 631 11.01 -41.78 -35.80
C GLY A 631 9.97 -42.30 -36.79
N LYS A 632 8.80 -41.65 -36.90
CA LYS A 632 7.72 -42.07 -37.80
C LYS A 632 8.00 -41.76 -39.27
N THR A 633 7.35 -42.52 -40.15
CA THR A 633 7.26 -42.21 -41.58
C THR A 633 6.53 -40.88 -41.77
N PRO A 634 7.06 -39.92 -42.54
CA PRO A 634 6.30 -38.72 -42.88
C PRO A 634 5.20 -39.03 -43.91
N LYS A 635 4.10 -38.31 -43.76
CA LYS A 635 2.88 -38.28 -44.57
C LYS A 635 2.73 -36.88 -45.15
N CYS A 636 1.59 -36.58 -45.74
CA CYS A 636 1.20 -35.21 -46.07
C CYS A 636 0.18 -34.67 -45.07
N ASP A 637 0.20 -33.36 -44.86
CA ASP A 637 -0.76 -32.67 -43.98
C ASP A 637 -2.16 -32.71 -44.63
N PRO A 638 -3.14 -33.43 -44.05
CA PRO A 638 -4.47 -33.60 -44.64
C PRO A 638 -5.28 -32.30 -44.63
N ASP A 639 -4.96 -31.37 -43.72
CA ASP A 639 -5.67 -30.11 -43.54
C ASP A 639 -5.16 -29.05 -44.54
N SER A 640 -3.96 -29.25 -45.08
CA SER A 640 -3.28 -28.36 -46.04
C SER A 640 -3.82 -28.41 -47.48
N GLU A 641 -3.24 -27.57 -48.35
CA GLU A 641 -3.39 -27.67 -49.81
C GLU A 641 -2.54 -28.80 -50.44
N ALA A 642 -1.56 -29.38 -49.73
CA ALA A 642 -0.62 -30.37 -50.27
C ALA A 642 -0.88 -31.76 -49.67
N PHE A 643 -2.14 -32.17 -49.62
CA PHE A 643 -2.63 -33.28 -48.80
C PHE A 643 -2.41 -34.70 -49.35
N CYS A 644 -1.91 -34.84 -50.58
CA CYS A 644 -1.66 -36.14 -51.20
C CYS A 644 -0.16 -36.42 -51.38
N CYS A 645 0.28 -37.62 -51.01
CA CYS A 645 1.65 -38.07 -51.23
C CYS A 645 1.78 -38.77 -52.59
N SER A 646 2.64 -38.23 -53.46
CA SER A 646 3.03 -38.84 -54.73
C SER A 646 3.96 -40.05 -54.55
N GLN A 647 4.00 -40.95 -55.54
CA GLN A 647 4.94 -42.07 -55.57
C GLN A 647 6.42 -41.63 -55.48
N SER A 648 6.75 -40.39 -55.88
CA SER A 648 8.09 -39.81 -55.75
C SER A 648 8.45 -39.33 -54.33
N GLY A 649 7.57 -39.54 -53.35
CA GLY A 649 7.79 -39.14 -51.96
C GLY A 649 7.63 -37.64 -51.70
N TYR A 650 6.81 -36.95 -52.50
CA TYR A 650 6.49 -35.52 -52.35
C TYR A 650 5.00 -35.26 -52.20
N CYS A 651 4.65 -34.29 -51.35
CA CYS A 651 3.31 -33.81 -51.09
C CYS A 651 2.82 -32.80 -52.13
N GLY A 652 1.52 -32.84 -52.44
CA GLY A 652 0.88 -31.92 -53.38
C GLY A 652 -0.62 -32.16 -53.52
N LYS A 653 -1.21 -31.63 -54.60
CA LYS A 653 -2.62 -31.76 -54.97
C LYS A 653 -2.78 -32.02 -56.47
N GLY A 654 -3.89 -32.66 -56.84
CA GLY A 654 -4.21 -33.00 -58.24
C GLY A 654 -3.72 -34.39 -58.64
N GLU A 655 -3.95 -34.74 -59.91
CA GLU A 655 -3.87 -36.10 -60.44
C GLU A 655 -2.52 -36.79 -60.18
N SER A 656 -1.41 -36.08 -60.42
CA SER A 656 -0.04 -36.57 -60.20
C SER A 656 0.35 -36.83 -58.74
N TYR A 657 -0.47 -36.38 -57.78
CA TYR A 657 -0.23 -36.52 -56.34
C TYR A 657 -1.29 -37.39 -55.64
N CYS A 658 -2.54 -37.36 -56.11
CA CYS A 658 -3.67 -38.00 -55.43
C CYS A 658 -4.15 -39.30 -56.08
N THR A 659 -3.93 -39.50 -57.39
CA THR A 659 -4.56 -40.60 -58.16
C THR A 659 -3.57 -41.49 -58.92
N CYS A 660 -2.26 -41.37 -58.66
CA CYS A 660 -1.27 -42.31 -59.17
C CYS A 660 -1.35 -43.67 -58.45
N LEU A 661 -0.82 -44.73 -59.08
CA LEU A 661 -0.74 -46.04 -58.45
C LEU A 661 0.26 -46.00 -57.28
N GLY A 662 -0.23 -46.18 -56.05
CA GLY A 662 0.56 -46.03 -54.82
C GLY A 662 0.64 -44.60 -54.26
N CYS A 663 -0.06 -43.63 -54.87
CA CYS A 663 -0.32 -42.34 -54.23
C CYS A 663 -1.21 -42.52 -53.01
N VAL A 664 -1.05 -41.66 -51.99
CA VAL A 664 -1.88 -41.67 -50.78
C VAL A 664 -2.50 -40.29 -50.55
N ASP A 665 -3.82 -40.19 -50.75
CA ASP A 665 -4.62 -39.03 -50.32
C ASP A 665 -4.91 -39.15 -48.82
N PHE A 666 -4.23 -38.33 -48.01
CA PHE A 666 -4.41 -38.29 -46.55
C PHE A 666 -5.65 -37.49 -46.11
N LYS A 667 -6.24 -36.67 -46.98
CA LYS A 667 -7.49 -35.93 -46.69
C LYS A 667 -8.69 -36.87 -46.79
N ALA A 668 -8.68 -37.77 -47.77
CA ALA A 668 -9.62 -38.89 -47.87
C ALA A 668 -9.31 -40.00 -46.85
N ASN A 669 -8.03 -40.28 -46.55
CA ASN A 669 -7.59 -41.39 -45.69
C ASN A 669 -6.73 -40.92 -44.49
N PRO A 670 -7.26 -40.09 -43.56
CA PRO A 670 -6.48 -39.44 -42.50
C PRO A 670 -5.90 -40.39 -41.43
N ASN A 671 -6.27 -41.67 -41.49
CA ASN A 671 -5.78 -42.72 -40.59
C ASN A 671 -4.87 -43.75 -41.31
N TYR A 672 -4.49 -43.51 -42.58
CA TYR A 672 -3.55 -44.37 -43.30
C TYR A 672 -2.16 -44.34 -42.63
N GLU A 673 -1.53 -45.50 -42.46
CA GLU A 673 -0.14 -45.66 -42.02
C GLU A 673 0.65 -46.46 -43.07
N TYR A 674 1.97 -46.23 -43.14
CA TYR A 674 2.91 -46.86 -44.07
C TYR A 674 3.61 -48.08 -43.47
#